data_AF-A0A9E5UPA1-F1
#
_entry.id   AF-A0A9E5UPA1-F1
#
_cell.length_a   1.000
_cell.length_b   1.000
_cell.length_c   1.000
_cell.angle_alpha   90.00
_cell.angle_beta   90.00
_cell.angle_gamma   90.00
#
_symmetry.space_group_name_H-M   'P 1'
#
loop_
_entity.id
_entity.type
_entity.pdbx_description
1 polymer ?
#
loop_
_entity_poly.entity_id
_entity_poly.type
_entity_poly.pdbx_seq_one_letter_code
_entity_poly.pdbx_strand_id
1 'polypeptide(L)'
;MRLFQHSQTNLNQLSRRYLEFYYETVLQESPRSPVHDTVYLSFLVNDNAPHALVNPDEYFIGGEYANGENILYSSQEALLVNKAQIQKLFTIFTERNELNIYGRRKYLISNVLASEIPMEQVRPQPSLNEKAAFPIFGESQREKSVYERTMLDARLGFAVASPSFFLQEGRRQVSVTFVFDPSSLANLRQVLRDLSLASGDSGEEVFIKSFLEAFQLEITCPEGWYPIRKYVVNRVKTKVEEEDFSALSLRFDLERNEPPFVAYQAAIHGGQYQTNHPLLKILLNSQSYIYPYSLLNELVLTQIDISTQVKELKNLQLYSEIGPLDAANPFFPFGAVPNVGSYLIVGSAEIFQKSLNHLALHIEWFNLPRDSAGFGGYYQDYKAGLDNAAFEVKLSILEDGRWKPEMPEEQQDFKLFRTKRTTPSAEDASTTPQAFGMLSPYTHLEDIDVVRMKLPHNFEEMYKPNAYSNTARRGFLKIELSQPELAFGHSLYPTVLSEIVTENAKSSLIEALKRGFAKKQPKKLPNTPYNPQIKSLSLDYASSSVITLNDRATHATQTDRGRFYHILPFGEHQVYPDQGAQHIFLLPEIRYQGALLIGLSQLHPPQSLSILFEMAQTGSDSSEEVPPVLEWSYLSEDQWRVLPESKILRDETSQFIRTGIVVIDLPREMQKGNQTLDASLHWLRIAAIEHVQNASPLRSLCTQVIKASLVNLDEEGKHLQKPLPAFTITRSINNLIGIQRIMQPLPSFGGQAHESQKSFYTRLSERLRHKQRAITAWDYERLILERFAEVQKATCLSNMSSQASHQANSVLIVVSPYPKALNEREGLASREKLYEIKEYLKPFLSPFVKLEVRNPAYERIKIICAVKMIEGYQYGLYLQKLNDALNDYLKRDLLQGGKT
;
A
#
# COMPACT_ATOMS: atom_id res chain seq x y z
N MET A 1 58.21 -61.31 29.78
CA MET A 1 58.97 -60.65 30.86
C MET A 1 58.40 -59.26 31.12
N ARG A 2 57.90 -58.97 32.33
CA ARG A 2 57.31 -57.65 32.68
C ARG A 2 58.35 -56.54 32.91
N LEU A 3 59.58 -56.87 33.31
CA LEU A 3 60.66 -55.90 33.55
C LEU A 3 61.16 -55.20 32.27
N PHE A 4 61.28 -55.94 31.16
CA PHE A 4 61.74 -55.37 29.89
C PHE A 4 60.71 -54.39 29.28
N GLN A 5 59.41 -54.57 29.58
CA GLN A 5 58.35 -53.65 29.15
C GLN A 5 58.54 -52.24 29.72
N HIS A 6 59.06 -52.08 30.94
CA HIS A 6 59.32 -50.75 31.49
C HIS A 6 60.43 -50.00 30.73
N SER A 7 61.52 -50.70 30.40
CA SER A 7 62.62 -50.11 29.61
C SER A 7 62.20 -49.80 28.18
N GLN A 8 61.44 -50.70 27.55
CA GLN A 8 60.86 -50.49 26.23
C GLN A 8 59.88 -49.31 26.21
N THR A 9 59.04 -49.19 27.24
CA THR A 9 58.08 -48.08 27.36
C THR A 9 58.81 -46.74 27.50
N ASN A 10 59.89 -46.68 28.28
CA ASN A 10 60.69 -45.46 28.44
C ASN A 10 61.42 -45.08 27.14
N LEU A 11 62.06 -46.05 26.47
CA LEU A 11 62.70 -45.84 25.16
C LEU A 11 61.69 -45.36 24.09
N ASN A 12 60.49 -45.92 24.06
CA ASN A 12 59.43 -45.51 23.13
C ASN A 12 58.93 -44.08 23.37
N GLN A 13 59.18 -43.49 24.54
CA GLN A 13 58.84 -42.10 24.85
C GLN A 13 59.94 -41.10 24.46
N LEU A 14 61.15 -41.56 24.09
CA LEU A 14 62.30 -40.68 23.82
C LEU A 14 62.01 -39.67 22.69
N SER A 15 61.37 -40.11 21.61
CA SER A 15 61.01 -39.25 20.47
C SER A 15 60.07 -38.12 20.89
N ARG A 16 59.08 -38.44 21.73
CA ARG A 16 58.15 -37.45 22.31
C ARG A 16 58.88 -36.45 23.20
N ARG A 17 59.73 -36.92 24.12
CA ARG A 17 60.52 -36.06 25.02
C ARG A 17 61.46 -35.13 24.25
N TYR A 18 62.04 -35.61 23.15
CA TYR A 18 62.89 -34.78 22.29
C TYR A 18 62.08 -33.67 21.60
N LEU A 19 60.88 -33.98 21.09
CA LEU A 19 59.98 -32.96 20.54
C LEU A 19 59.56 -31.93 21.58
N GLU A 20 59.21 -32.37 22.79
CA GLU A 20 58.87 -31.49 23.92
C GLU A 20 60.04 -30.57 24.27
N PHE A 21 61.25 -31.10 24.41
CA PHE A 21 62.46 -30.30 24.63
C PHE A 21 62.70 -29.27 23.52
N TYR A 22 62.54 -29.66 22.26
CA TYR A 22 62.78 -28.75 21.13
C TYR A 22 61.74 -27.61 21.08
N TYR A 23 60.46 -27.92 21.25
CA TYR A 23 59.40 -26.91 21.18
C TYR A 23 59.34 -26.03 22.43
N GLU A 24 59.40 -26.60 23.62
CA GLU A 24 59.19 -25.86 24.88
C GLU A 24 60.49 -25.24 25.40
N THR A 25 61.64 -25.92 25.28
CA THR A 25 62.91 -25.41 25.84
C THR A 25 63.72 -24.62 24.82
N VAL A 26 63.86 -25.12 23.59
CA VAL A 26 64.71 -24.48 22.56
C VAL A 26 63.96 -23.36 21.86
N LEU A 27 62.75 -23.61 21.34
CA LEU A 27 61.94 -22.59 20.67
C LEU A 27 61.13 -21.72 21.64
N GLN A 28 60.99 -22.13 22.91
CA GLN A 28 60.25 -21.40 23.94
C GLN A 28 58.78 -21.15 23.59
N GLU A 29 58.18 -22.08 22.86
CA GLU A 29 56.76 -22.04 22.51
C GLU A 29 55.94 -22.78 23.57
N SER A 30 54.74 -22.27 23.84
CA SER A 30 53.79 -22.85 24.80
C SER A 30 52.43 -23.13 24.15
N PRO A 31 51.64 -24.05 24.71
CA PRO A 31 50.24 -24.22 24.33
C PRO A 31 49.46 -22.91 24.50
N ARG A 32 48.50 -22.66 23.59
CA ARG A 32 47.61 -21.50 23.70
C ARG A 32 46.72 -21.62 24.95
N SER A 33 46.63 -20.51 25.68
CA SER A 33 45.71 -20.38 26.81
C SER A 33 44.25 -20.36 26.34
N PRO A 34 43.29 -20.76 27.19
CA PRO A 34 41.87 -20.66 26.86
C PRO A 34 41.45 -19.21 26.55
N VAL A 35 40.51 -19.06 25.61
CA VAL A 35 39.89 -17.78 25.26
C VAL A 35 38.48 -17.75 25.84
N HIS A 36 38.19 -16.71 26.62
CA HIS A 36 36.89 -16.51 27.26
C HIS A 36 35.78 -16.39 26.21
N ASP A 37 34.67 -17.10 26.42
CA ASP A 37 33.49 -16.94 25.60
C ASP A 37 32.68 -15.71 26.02
N THR A 38 31.77 -15.31 25.13
CA THR A 38 30.88 -14.17 25.31
C THR A 38 29.44 -14.60 25.11
N VAL A 39 28.54 -13.97 25.85
CA VAL A 39 27.09 -14.16 25.78
C VAL A 39 26.39 -12.83 25.55
N TYR A 40 25.20 -12.90 24.97
CA TYR A 40 24.24 -11.80 24.98
C TYR A 40 23.33 -11.94 26.19
N LEU A 41 23.01 -10.83 26.87
CA LEU A 41 22.06 -10.79 27.98
C LEU A 41 20.99 -9.73 27.70
N SER A 42 19.73 -10.14 27.75
CA SER A 42 18.55 -9.29 27.61
C SER A 42 17.84 -9.13 28.96
N PHE A 43 17.31 -7.94 29.20
CA PHE A 43 16.72 -7.58 30.48
C PHE A 43 15.27 -7.11 30.32
N LEU A 44 14.42 -7.46 31.28
CA LEU A 44 13.06 -6.93 31.40
C LEU A 44 12.94 -6.13 32.69
N VAL A 45 12.39 -4.92 32.62
CA VAL A 45 12.16 -4.03 33.77
C VAL A 45 10.86 -4.41 34.48
N ASN A 46 10.82 -4.27 35.81
CA ASN A 46 9.62 -4.43 36.62
C ASN A 46 8.53 -3.40 36.25
N ASP A 47 7.26 -3.79 36.35
CA ASP A 47 6.12 -2.91 36.02
C ASP A 47 6.10 -1.61 36.84
N ASN A 48 6.61 -1.64 38.08
CA ASN A 48 6.63 -0.49 38.98
C ASN A 48 7.85 0.43 38.79
N ALA A 49 8.87 0.02 38.04
CA ALA A 49 10.10 0.80 37.82
C ALA A 49 10.10 1.41 36.41
N PRO A 50 10.37 2.72 36.23
CA PRO A 50 10.42 3.32 34.89
C PRO A 50 11.63 2.86 34.07
N HIS A 51 12.75 2.62 34.74
CA HIS A 51 14.00 2.11 34.19
C HIS A 51 14.78 1.36 35.28
N ALA A 52 15.81 0.62 34.89
CA ALA A 52 16.75 -0.05 35.79
C ALA A 52 18.18 0.07 35.22
N LEU A 53 19.18 0.17 36.08
CA LEU A 53 20.59 0.28 35.68
C LEU A 53 21.30 -1.04 35.93
N VAL A 54 21.95 -1.56 34.89
CA VAL A 54 22.97 -2.61 35.00
C VAL A 54 24.32 -1.92 34.99
N ASN A 55 25.03 -1.99 36.11
CA ASN A 55 26.36 -1.39 36.24
C ASN A 55 27.41 -2.25 35.53
N PRO A 56 28.55 -1.65 35.13
CA PRO A 56 29.72 -2.42 34.78
C PRO A 56 30.13 -3.33 35.94
N ASP A 57 30.77 -4.45 35.60
CA ASP A 57 31.29 -5.45 36.54
C ASP A 57 30.23 -6.21 37.35
N GLU A 58 28.96 -6.15 36.94
CA GLU A 58 27.92 -7.02 37.49
C GLU A 58 28.14 -8.48 37.06
N TYR A 59 27.91 -9.43 37.96
CA TYR A 59 28.16 -10.86 37.69
C TYR A 59 26.87 -11.63 37.45
N PHE A 60 26.88 -12.45 36.40
CA PHE A 60 25.77 -13.31 35.97
C PHE A 60 26.16 -14.78 36.02
N ILE A 61 25.25 -15.62 36.50
CA ILE A 61 25.52 -17.04 36.74
C ILE A 61 25.11 -17.87 35.52
N GLY A 62 26.09 -18.51 34.87
CA GLY A 62 25.93 -19.39 33.70
C GLY A 62 25.85 -20.88 34.03
N GLY A 63 25.63 -21.24 35.29
CA GLY A 63 25.68 -22.63 35.77
C GLY A 63 26.88 -22.85 36.69
N GLU A 64 27.30 -24.11 36.81
CA GLU A 64 28.39 -24.53 37.68
C GLU A 64 29.37 -25.42 36.91
N TYR A 65 30.66 -25.29 37.21
CA TYR A 65 31.71 -26.21 36.79
C TYR A 65 31.58 -27.55 37.52
N ALA A 66 32.29 -28.57 37.04
CA ALA A 66 32.30 -29.89 37.64
C ALA A 66 32.85 -29.91 39.10
N ASN A 67 33.62 -28.90 39.50
CA ASN A 67 34.13 -28.72 40.85
C ASN A 67 33.13 -28.00 41.79
N GLY A 68 31.96 -27.57 41.29
CA GLY A 68 30.92 -26.86 42.04
C GLY A 68 31.07 -25.33 42.06
N GLU A 69 32.09 -24.76 41.41
CA GLU A 69 32.23 -23.31 41.29
C GLU A 69 31.28 -22.75 40.22
N ASN A 70 30.69 -21.57 40.47
CA ASN A 70 29.81 -20.94 39.49
C ASN A 70 30.57 -20.48 38.25
N ILE A 71 29.99 -20.65 37.06
CA ILE A 71 30.47 -20.04 35.83
C ILE A 71 29.98 -18.59 35.80
N LEU A 72 30.90 -17.62 35.80
CA LEU A 72 30.58 -16.20 35.97
C LEU A 72 30.85 -15.41 34.69
N TYR A 73 29.82 -14.70 34.24
CA TYR A 73 29.92 -13.72 33.16
C TYR A 73 29.79 -12.32 33.71
N SER A 74 30.49 -11.35 33.13
CA SER A 74 30.35 -9.95 33.48
C SER A 74 30.40 -9.06 32.25
N SER A 75 29.70 -7.93 32.32
CA SER A 75 29.77 -6.89 31.30
C SER A 75 30.66 -5.75 31.75
N GLN A 76 31.51 -5.28 30.85
CA GLN A 76 32.30 -4.06 31.06
C GLN A 76 31.51 -2.78 30.74
N GLU A 77 30.29 -2.94 30.20
CA GLU A 77 29.44 -1.83 29.79
C GLU A 77 28.29 -1.64 30.77
N ALA A 78 27.85 -0.39 30.92
CA ALA A 78 26.61 -0.09 31.62
C ALA A 78 25.43 -0.15 30.64
N LEU A 79 24.27 -0.62 31.11
CA LEU A 79 23.02 -0.55 30.34
C LEU A 79 21.90 0.05 31.19
N LEU A 80 21.33 1.14 30.70
CA LEU A 80 20.08 1.69 31.22
C LEU A 80 18.90 0.97 30.56
N VAL A 81 18.39 -0.03 31.26
CA VAL A 81 17.25 -0.85 30.82
C VAL A 81 15.97 -0.04 30.96
N ASN A 82 15.24 0.13 29.86
CA ASN A 82 13.92 0.78 29.83
C ASN A 82 12.83 -0.22 29.40
N LYS A 83 11.57 0.25 29.38
CA LYS A 83 10.40 -0.60 29.09
C LYS A 83 10.14 -0.86 27.60
N ALA A 84 11.00 -0.39 26.70
CA ALA A 84 10.74 -0.50 25.27
C ALA A 84 10.63 -1.95 24.80
N GLN A 85 9.52 -2.27 24.14
CA GLN A 85 9.24 -3.59 23.59
C GLN A 85 8.82 -3.49 22.12
N ILE A 86 9.26 -4.46 21.32
CA ILE A 86 8.84 -4.59 19.92
C ILE A 86 7.49 -5.31 19.89
N GLN A 87 6.50 -4.66 19.27
CA GLN A 87 5.13 -5.17 19.15
C GLN A 87 4.79 -5.59 17.73
N LYS A 88 5.29 -4.88 16.72
CA LYS A 88 4.99 -5.14 15.31
C LYS A 88 6.25 -5.04 14.45
N LEU A 89 6.32 -5.87 13.43
CA LEU A 89 7.37 -5.86 12.42
C LEU A 89 6.74 -5.99 11.05
N PHE A 90 6.97 -4.99 10.21
CA PHE A 90 6.50 -5.00 8.83
C PHE A 90 7.67 -4.94 7.87
N THR A 91 7.56 -5.63 6.74
CA THR A 91 8.54 -5.57 5.66
C THR A 91 7.89 -5.08 4.38
N ILE A 92 8.61 -4.23 3.65
CA ILE A 92 8.24 -3.75 2.31
C ILE A 92 9.39 -4.06 1.37
N PHE A 93 9.12 -4.60 0.19
CA PHE A 93 10.14 -4.90 -0.82
C PHE A 93 9.70 -4.41 -2.19
N THR A 94 10.58 -3.72 -2.91
CA THR A 94 10.32 -3.30 -4.30
C THR A 94 10.94 -4.28 -5.26
N GLU A 95 10.11 -4.95 -6.03
CA GLU A 95 10.56 -5.86 -7.07
C GLU A 95 10.83 -5.09 -8.36
N ARG A 96 11.95 -5.37 -9.05
CA ARG A 96 12.36 -4.64 -10.25
C ARG A 96 12.56 -5.58 -11.45
N ASN A 97 12.24 -5.08 -12.64
CA ASN A 97 12.50 -5.74 -13.92
C ASN A 97 13.54 -4.97 -14.70
N GLU A 98 14.49 -5.69 -15.27
CA GLU A 98 15.34 -5.13 -16.32
C GLU A 98 14.58 -5.13 -17.64
N LEU A 99 14.52 -3.96 -18.27
CA LEU A 99 14.07 -3.75 -19.64
C LEU A 99 15.28 -3.34 -20.46
N ASN A 100 15.53 -4.07 -21.55
CA ASN A 100 16.58 -3.75 -22.50
C ASN A 100 15.99 -2.99 -23.68
N ILE A 101 16.38 -1.72 -23.84
CA ILE A 101 15.93 -0.84 -24.91
C ILE A 101 17.15 -0.56 -25.80
N TYR A 102 17.25 -1.23 -26.96
CA TYR A 102 18.36 -1.10 -27.91
C TYR A 102 19.78 -1.17 -27.28
N GLY A 103 19.97 -2.08 -26.31
CA GLY A 103 21.24 -2.25 -25.61
C GLY A 103 21.43 -1.37 -24.37
N ARG A 104 20.47 -0.48 -24.05
CA ARG A 104 20.44 0.26 -22.78
C ARG A 104 19.53 -0.45 -21.78
N ARG A 105 20.08 -0.77 -20.60
CA ARG A 105 19.34 -1.38 -19.50
C ARG A 105 18.61 -0.31 -18.70
N LYS A 106 17.30 -0.45 -18.54
CA LYS A 106 16.45 0.37 -17.68
C LYS A 106 15.76 -0.53 -16.67
N TYR A 107 15.61 -0.08 -15.42
CA TYR A 107 14.93 -0.85 -14.38
C TYR A 107 13.57 -0.24 -14.09
N LEU A 108 12.50 -1.02 -14.22
CA LEU A 108 11.15 -0.63 -13.82
C LEU A 108 10.75 -1.37 -12.54
N ILE A 109 9.96 -0.72 -11.69
CA ILE A 109 9.38 -1.37 -10.51
C ILE A 109 8.20 -2.20 -10.99
N SER A 110 8.31 -3.52 -10.93
CA SER A 110 7.25 -4.41 -11.39
C SER A 110 6.23 -4.75 -10.31
N ASN A 111 6.60 -4.59 -9.04
CA ASN A 111 5.70 -4.82 -7.92
C ASN A 111 6.24 -4.16 -6.63
N VAL A 112 5.35 -3.86 -5.70
CA VAL A 112 5.69 -3.56 -4.30
C VAL A 112 5.04 -4.63 -3.45
N LEU A 113 5.84 -5.30 -2.65
CA LEU A 113 5.44 -6.41 -1.81
C LEU A 113 5.47 -5.98 -0.35
N ALA A 114 4.57 -6.53 0.46
CA ALA A 114 4.46 -6.23 1.87
C ALA A 114 4.13 -7.50 2.69
N SER A 115 4.66 -7.58 3.91
CA SER A 115 4.37 -8.66 4.85
C SER A 115 4.51 -8.21 6.30
N GLU A 116 3.76 -8.84 7.20
CA GLU A 116 3.95 -8.72 8.65
C GLU A 116 4.75 -9.93 9.14
N ILE A 117 5.88 -9.68 9.81
CA ILE A 117 6.66 -10.73 10.45
C ILE A 117 6.01 -11.04 11.80
N PRO A 118 5.50 -12.28 12.02
CA PRO A 118 4.81 -12.61 13.27
C PRO A 118 5.77 -12.56 14.46
N MET A 119 5.50 -11.68 15.43
CA MET A 119 6.38 -11.49 16.59
C MET A 119 6.63 -12.77 17.40
N GLU A 120 5.68 -13.70 17.43
CA GLU A 120 5.83 -14.98 18.12
C GLU A 120 6.96 -15.85 17.53
N GLN A 121 7.20 -15.73 16.22
CA GLN A 121 8.19 -16.54 15.50
C GLN A 121 9.60 -15.96 15.59
N VAL A 122 9.72 -14.66 15.85
CA VAL A 122 11.01 -13.93 15.93
C VAL A 122 11.39 -13.51 17.35
N ARG A 123 10.65 -13.94 18.38
CA ARG A 123 11.09 -13.83 19.77
C ARG A 123 12.05 -14.97 20.11
N PRO A 124 13.11 -14.73 20.91
CA PRO A 124 13.93 -15.82 21.44
C PRO A 124 13.06 -16.81 22.24
N GLN A 125 13.06 -18.08 21.84
CA GLN A 125 12.36 -19.16 22.54
C GLN A 125 13.28 -20.38 22.77
N PRO A 126 13.05 -21.18 23.83
CA PRO A 126 13.85 -22.39 24.13
C PRO A 126 13.56 -23.61 23.22
N SER A 127 12.56 -23.54 22.33
CA SER A 127 12.08 -24.71 21.57
C SER A 127 13.08 -25.20 20.51
N LEU A 128 13.12 -26.53 20.32
CA LEU A 128 14.06 -27.28 19.47
C LEU A 128 13.73 -27.28 17.97
N ASN A 129 12.67 -26.59 17.54
CA ASN A 129 12.31 -26.54 16.11
C ASN A 129 13.23 -25.54 15.39
N GLU A 130 13.71 -25.88 14.20
CA GLU A 130 14.44 -24.95 13.34
C GLU A 130 13.64 -23.64 13.22
N LYS A 131 14.18 -22.56 13.80
CA LYS A 131 13.54 -21.24 13.72
C LYS A 131 13.45 -20.83 12.26
N ALA A 132 12.24 -20.52 11.80
CA ALA A 132 12.04 -19.90 10.50
C ALA A 132 12.86 -18.60 10.42
N ALA A 133 13.48 -18.36 9.27
CA ALA A 133 14.25 -17.16 9.00
C ALA A 133 13.50 -16.29 7.99
N PHE A 134 13.40 -14.99 8.27
CA PHE A 134 12.62 -14.04 7.49
C PHE A 134 13.56 -13.07 6.77
N PRO A 135 13.44 -12.85 5.45
CA PRO A 135 14.19 -11.79 4.78
C PRO A 135 13.87 -10.45 5.44
N ILE A 136 14.85 -9.85 6.13
CA ILE A 136 14.62 -8.71 7.03
C ILE A 136 14.08 -7.48 6.29
N PHE A 137 14.44 -7.31 5.02
CA PHE A 137 13.97 -6.24 4.13
C PHE A 137 13.03 -6.74 3.03
N GLY A 138 12.51 -7.97 3.17
CA GLY A 138 11.72 -8.67 2.16
C GLY A 138 12.54 -9.27 1.02
N GLU A 139 11.85 -9.94 0.09
CA GLU A 139 12.47 -10.68 -1.01
C GLU A 139 11.52 -10.81 -2.21
N SER A 140 12.11 -11.11 -3.38
CA SER A 140 11.39 -11.39 -4.63
C SER A 140 10.49 -12.64 -4.53
N GLN A 141 9.34 -12.62 -5.21
CA GLN A 141 8.35 -13.71 -5.18
C GLN A 141 8.11 -14.36 -6.54
N ARG A 142 8.79 -13.92 -7.61
CA ARG A 142 8.52 -14.37 -9.00
C ARG A 142 8.69 -15.85 -9.27
N GLU A 143 9.65 -16.47 -8.61
CA GLU A 143 9.99 -17.88 -8.85
C GLU A 143 9.45 -18.79 -7.77
N LYS A 144 8.68 -18.23 -6.83
CA LYS A 144 8.12 -18.96 -5.69
C LYS A 144 6.73 -19.47 -6.02
N SER A 145 6.47 -20.74 -5.71
CA SER A 145 5.12 -21.29 -5.72
C SER A 145 4.25 -20.62 -4.64
N VAL A 146 2.93 -20.77 -4.74
CA VAL A 146 1.98 -20.17 -3.78
C VAL A 146 2.29 -20.56 -2.32
N TYR A 147 2.82 -21.77 -2.10
CA TYR A 147 3.16 -22.26 -0.76
C TYR A 147 4.52 -21.76 -0.24
N GLU A 148 5.39 -21.27 -1.13
CA GLU A 148 6.71 -20.73 -0.78
C GLU A 148 6.70 -19.21 -0.63
N ARG A 149 5.59 -18.56 -1.01
CA ARG A 149 5.48 -17.09 -0.93
C ARG A 149 5.44 -16.62 0.52
N THR A 150 6.27 -15.64 0.82
CA THR A 150 6.45 -15.04 2.14
C THR A 150 5.90 -13.63 2.24
N MET A 151 5.53 -13.03 1.10
CA MET A 151 5.02 -11.66 1.00
C MET A 151 3.84 -11.61 0.03
N LEU A 152 3.00 -10.59 0.22
CA LEU A 152 1.82 -10.33 -0.61
C LEU A 152 2.00 -9.03 -1.39
N ASP A 153 1.22 -8.88 -2.47
CA ASP A 153 1.14 -7.62 -3.20
C ASP A 153 0.65 -6.51 -2.26
N ALA A 154 1.42 -5.42 -2.19
CA ALA A 154 1.11 -4.31 -1.31
C ALA A 154 -0.12 -3.55 -1.81
N ARG A 155 -0.99 -3.16 -0.87
CA ARG A 155 -2.10 -2.24 -1.16
C ARG A 155 -1.53 -0.83 -1.26
N LEU A 156 -1.20 -0.43 -2.48
CA LEU A 156 -0.60 0.86 -2.79
C LEU A 156 -1.54 1.65 -3.69
N GLY A 157 -1.62 2.97 -3.50
CA GLY A 157 -2.46 3.82 -4.34
C GLY A 157 -2.74 5.16 -3.71
N PHE A 158 -3.90 5.72 -4.02
CA PHE A 158 -4.34 7.00 -3.49
C PHE A 158 -5.87 7.07 -3.39
N ALA A 159 -6.38 8.02 -2.61
CA ALA A 159 -7.81 8.27 -2.50
C ALA A 159 -8.11 9.76 -2.61
N VAL A 160 -9.25 10.07 -3.25
CA VAL A 160 -9.78 11.43 -3.41
C VAL A 160 -11.10 11.51 -2.66
N ALA A 161 -11.19 12.43 -1.70
CA ALA A 161 -12.45 12.74 -1.02
C ALA A 161 -13.04 14.01 -1.63
N SER A 162 -14.31 13.99 -2.01
CA SER A 162 -14.97 15.22 -2.49
C SER A 162 -16.49 15.14 -2.33
N PRO A 163 -17.16 16.24 -1.95
CA PRO A 163 -18.62 16.30 -1.93
C PRO A 163 -19.25 16.11 -3.32
N SER A 164 -18.52 16.39 -4.41
CA SER A 164 -19.00 16.16 -5.78
C SER A 164 -19.36 14.70 -6.05
N PHE A 165 -18.71 13.77 -5.35
CA PHE A 165 -18.96 12.34 -5.42
C PHE A 165 -20.25 11.89 -4.72
N PHE A 166 -20.99 12.78 -4.04
CA PHE A 166 -22.26 12.39 -3.43
C PHE A 166 -23.32 12.21 -4.52
N LEU A 167 -23.65 10.96 -4.85
CA LEU A 167 -24.48 10.59 -6.00
C LEU A 167 -25.45 9.46 -5.62
N GLN A 168 -26.70 9.80 -5.33
CA GLN A 168 -27.64 8.89 -4.70
C GLN A 168 -28.28 7.88 -5.66
N GLU A 169 -28.60 8.29 -6.88
CA GLU A 169 -29.33 7.42 -7.83
C GLU A 169 -29.20 7.92 -9.28
N GLY A 170 -29.97 7.30 -10.18
CA GLY A 170 -29.92 7.57 -11.61
C GLY A 170 -28.73 6.92 -12.29
N ARG A 171 -28.56 7.21 -13.59
CA ARG A 171 -27.35 6.86 -14.33
C ARG A 171 -26.32 7.93 -14.04
N ARG A 172 -25.19 7.55 -13.45
CA ARG A 172 -24.18 8.51 -12.99
C ARG A 172 -22.89 8.27 -13.75
N GLN A 173 -22.29 9.33 -14.24
CA GLN A 173 -20.98 9.31 -14.86
C GLN A 173 -20.05 10.17 -14.05
N VAL A 174 -18.90 9.62 -13.70
CA VAL A 174 -17.88 10.29 -12.90
C VAL A 174 -16.61 10.34 -13.73
N SER A 175 -16.05 11.55 -13.88
CA SER A 175 -14.77 11.80 -14.53
C SER A 175 -13.87 12.57 -13.58
N VAL A 176 -12.69 12.03 -13.30
CA VAL A 176 -11.68 12.64 -12.44
C VAL A 176 -10.42 12.86 -13.27
N THR A 177 -10.05 14.13 -13.46
CA THR A 177 -8.88 14.52 -14.23
C THR A 177 -7.77 14.98 -13.30
N PHE A 178 -6.61 14.33 -13.41
CA PHE A 178 -5.41 14.65 -12.65
C PHE A 178 -4.49 15.49 -13.53
N VAL A 179 -4.25 16.74 -13.12
CA VAL A 179 -3.39 17.69 -13.81
C VAL A 179 -2.02 17.72 -13.14
N PHE A 180 -0.97 17.55 -13.93
CA PHE A 180 0.38 17.37 -13.43
C PHE A 180 1.30 18.54 -13.75
N ASP A 181 2.37 18.66 -12.98
CA ASP A 181 3.48 19.56 -13.32
C ASP A 181 4.09 19.13 -14.68
N PRO A 182 4.33 20.07 -15.62
CA PRO A 182 4.84 19.76 -16.96
C PRO A 182 6.16 18.97 -16.96
N SER A 183 7.06 19.22 -16.02
CA SER A 183 8.37 18.55 -15.97
C SER A 183 8.23 17.08 -15.56
N SER A 184 7.41 16.79 -14.55
CA SER A 184 7.12 15.42 -14.13
C SER A 184 6.41 14.62 -15.22
N LEU A 185 5.51 15.27 -15.97
CA LEU A 185 4.76 14.64 -17.04
C LEU A 185 5.63 14.28 -18.25
N ALA A 186 6.68 15.06 -18.51
CA ALA A 186 7.66 14.76 -19.55
C ALA A 186 8.36 13.41 -19.31
N ASN A 187 8.63 13.06 -18.04
CA ASN A 187 9.21 11.76 -17.69
C ASN A 187 8.26 10.60 -18.03
N LEU A 188 6.97 10.71 -17.70
CA LEU A 188 5.97 9.69 -18.07
C LEU A 188 5.91 9.52 -19.60
N ARG A 189 5.86 10.63 -20.35
CA ARG A 189 5.85 10.59 -21.82
C ARG A 189 7.08 9.87 -22.35
N GLN A 190 8.26 10.13 -21.78
CA GLN A 190 9.49 9.44 -22.17
C GLN A 190 9.44 7.94 -21.86
N VAL A 191 8.93 7.54 -20.68
CA VAL A 191 8.78 6.13 -20.32
C VAL A 191 7.83 5.41 -21.28
N LEU A 192 6.70 6.01 -21.64
CA LEU A 192 5.77 5.43 -22.61
C LEU A 192 6.38 5.30 -24.02
N ARG A 193 7.18 6.29 -24.46
CA ARG A 193 7.94 6.20 -25.72
C ARG A 193 8.96 5.06 -25.69
N ASP A 194 9.71 4.95 -24.59
CA ASP A 194 10.70 3.87 -24.40
C ASP A 194 10.04 2.48 -24.48
N LEU A 195 8.84 2.34 -23.91
CA LEU A 195 8.05 1.11 -23.95
C LEU A 195 7.53 0.79 -25.34
N SER A 196 7.05 1.79 -26.07
CA SER A 196 6.64 1.64 -27.49
C SER A 196 7.80 1.17 -28.36
N LEU A 197 8.99 1.73 -28.14
CA LEU A 197 10.22 1.27 -28.82
C LEU A 197 10.60 -0.16 -28.43
N ALA A 198 10.44 -0.54 -27.16
CA ALA A 198 10.80 -1.87 -26.67
C ALA A 198 9.84 -2.98 -27.14
N SER A 199 8.53 -2.70 -27.18
CA SER A 199 7.51 -3.69 -27.58
C SER A 199 7.25 -3.72 -29.09
N GLY A 200 7.57 -2.64 -29.81
CA GLY A 200 7.23 -2.47 -31.22
C GLY A 200 5.76 -2.07 -31.46
N ASP A 201 4.99 -1.84 -30.40
CA ASP A 201 3.62 -1.34 -30.47
C ASP A 201 3.60 0.18 -30.72
N SER A 202 2.51 0.71 -31.25
CA SER A 202 2.29 2.16 -31.34
C SER A 202 2.16 2.81 -29.96
N GLY A 203 2.45 4.11 -29.84
CA GLY A 203 2.32 4.84 -28.57
C GLY A 203 0.90 4.82 -27.98
N GLU A 204 -0.13 4.74 -28.82
CA GLU A 204 -1.53 4.60 -28.39
C GLU A 204 -1.84 3.21 -27.84
N GLU A 205 -1.37 2.15 -28.49
CA GLU A 205 -1.51 0.77 -28.00
C GLU A 205 -0.79 0.58 -26.67
N VAL A 206 0.44 1.08 -26.52
CA VAL A 206 1.16 1.02 -25.25
C VAL A 206 0.42 1.75 -24.15
N PHE A 207 -0.12 2.94 -24.43
CA PHE A 207 -0.91 3.69 -23.46
C PHE A 207 -2.15 2.89 -23.02
N ILE A 208 -2.93 2.36 -23.98
CA ILE A 208 -4.12 1.57 -23.67
C ILE A 208 -3.74 0.33 -22.86
N LYS A 209 -2.76 -0.47 -23.30
CA LYS A 209 -2.30 -1.65 -22.56
C LYS A 209 -1.82 -1.32 -21.15
N SER A 210 -1.11 -0.21 -20.98
CA SER A 210 -0.57 0.22 -19.69
C SER A 210 -1.66 0.65 -18.69
N PHE A 211 -2.77 1.23 -19.16
CA PHE A 211 -3.80 1.79 -18.29
C PHE A 211 -5.14 1.05 -18.26
N LEU A 212 -5.36 0.05 -19.13
CA LEU A 212 -6.63 -0.70 -19.23
C LEU A 212 -7.02 -1.38 -17.91
N GLU A 213 -6.05 -1.97 -17.22
CA GLU A 213 -6.25 -2.68 -15.95
C GLU A 213 -5.31 -2.15 -14.85
N ALA A 214 -4.80 -0.93 -14.99
CA ALA A 214 -3.85 -0.32 -14.05
C ALA A 214 -4.39 -0.19 -12.62
N PHE A 215 -5.67 0.11 -12.48
CA PHE A 215 -6.30 0.45 -11.21
C PHE A 215 -7.40 -0.52 -10.80
N GLN A 216 -7.52 -0.72 -9.49
CA GLN A 216 -8.69 -1.27 -8.81
C GLN A 216 -9.38 -0.12 -8.09
N LEU A 217 -10.60 0.21 -8.54
CA LEU A 217 -11.35 1.35 -8.04
C LEU A 217 -12.39 0.91 -7.01
N GLU A 218 -12.49 1.62 -5.89
CA GLU A 218 -13.55 1.42 -4.90
C GLU A 218 -14.19 2.75 -4.53
N ILE A 219 -15.51 2.76 -4.35
CA ILE A 219 -16.27 3.93 -3.87
C ILE A 219 -16.94 3.63 -2.53
N THR A 220 -17.21 4.66 -1.75
CA THR A 220 -17.96 4.54 -0.48
C THR A 220 -19.46 4.38 -0.74
N CYS A 221 -20.05 3.31 -0.20
CA CYS A 221 -21.45 2.94 -0.34
C CYS A 221 -22.07 2.58 1.04
N PRO A 222 -23.40 2.53 1.18
CA PRO A 222 -24.05 2.26 2.47
C PRO A 222 -23.64 0.95 3.16
N GLU A 223 -23.28 -0.07 2.37
CA GLU A 223 -22.87 -1.40 2.86
C GLU A 223 -21.34 -1.57 2.96
N GLY A 224 -20.55 -0.52 2.68
CA GLY A 224 -19.08 -0.59 2.65
C GLY A 224 -18.49 -0.13 1.32
N TRP A 225 -17.28 -0.62 1.01
CA TRP A 225 -16.62 -0.32 -0.26
C TRP A 225 -17.28 -1.08 -1.42
N TYR A 226 -17.62 -0.37 -2.49
CA TYR A 226 -18.15 -0.95 -3.72
C TYR A 226 -17.10 -0.89 -4.85
N PRO A 227 -16.69 -2.03 -5.45
CA PRO A 227 -15.69 -2.05 -6.49
C PRO A 227 -16.25 -1.66 -7.86
N ILE A 228 -15.58 -0.74 -8.56
CA ILE A 228 -15.92 -0.36 -9.94
C ILE A 228 -15.15 -1.24 -10.92
N ARG A 229 -15.89 -2.05 -11.69
CA ARG A 229 -15.30 -3.06 -12.58
C ARG A 229 -14.86 -2.53 -13.93
N LYS A 230 -15.42 -1.40 -14.37
CA LYS A 230 -15.16 -0.83 -15.70
C LYS A 230 -14.84 0.65 -15.56
N TYR A 231 -13.69 1.03 -16.08
CA TYR A 231 -13.28 2.42 -16.19
C TYR A 231 -12.44 2.58 -17.45
N VAL A 232 -12.21 3.83 -17.84
CA VAL A 232 -11.32 4.20 -18.93
C VAL A 232 -10.40 5.31 -18.44
N VAL A 233 -9.13 5.22 -18.79
CA VAL A 233 -8.15 6.30 -18.60
C VAL A 233 -7.88 6.93 -19.95
N ASN A 234 -8.10 8.24 -20.05
CA ASN A 234 -7.89 9.00 -21.28
C ASN A 234 -6.80 10.05 -21.10
N ARG A 235 -6.09 10.33 -22.18
CA ARG A 235 -5.17 11.47 -22.30
C ARG A 235 -5.96 12.74 -22.58
N VAL A 236 -5.78 13.77 -21.77
CA VAL A 236 -6.29 15.10 -22.08
C VAL A 236 -5.31 15.78 -23.03
N LYS A 237 -5.63 15.77 -24.33
CA LYS A 237 -4.76 16.31 -25.39
C LYS A 237 -4.61 17.82 -25.26
N THR A 238 -3.40 18.31 -25.49
CA THR A 238 -3.14 19.74 -25.64
C THR A 238 -3.40 20.20 -27.08
N LYS A 239 -3.60 21.50 -27.29
CA LYS A 239 -3.81 22.07 -28.63
C LYS A 239 -2.52 22.16 -29.47
N VAL A 240 -1.37 21.81 -28.90
CA VAL A 240 -0.04 22.17 -29.45
C VAL A 240 0.54 21.03 -30.30
N GLU A 241 0.34 19.76 -29.93
CA GLU A 241 0.81 18.58 -30.68
C GLU A 241 -0.14 17.37 -30.48
N GLU A 242 -0.31 16.51 -31.49
CA GLU A 242 -1.27 15.38 -31.46
C GLU A 242 -0.92 14.29 -30.43
N GLU A 243 0.37 14.15 -30.08
CA GLU A 243 0.86 13.16 -29.12
C GLU A 243 0.98 13.69 -27.67
N ASP A 244 0.78 15.00 -27.47
CA ASP A 244 1.13 15.67 -26.22
C ASP A 244 -0.10 15.92 -25.33
N PHE A 245 -0.09 15.35 -24.12
CA PHE A 245 -1.22 15.40 -23.18
C PHE A 245 -0.82 16.07 -21.86
N SER A 246 -1.68 16.92 -21.29
CA SER A 246 -1.40 17.69 -20.06
C SER A 246 -1.96 17.07 -18.79
N ALA A 247 -2.87 16.11 -18.91
CA ALA A 247 -3.54 15.47 -17.79
C ALA A 247 -4.01 14.05 -18.14
N LEU A 248 -4.29 13.26 -17.09
CA LEU A 248 -4.91 11.94 -17.20
C LEU A 248 -6.33 12.00 -16.64
N SER A 249 -7.32 11.61 -17.42
CA SER A 249 -8.72 11.57 -17.01
C SER A 249 -9.17 10.13 -16.79
N LEU A 250 -9.51 9.79 -15.54
CA LEU A 250 -10.16 8.54 -15.16
C LEU A 250 -11.67 8.71 -15.22
N ARG A 251 -12.37 7.87 -15.99
CA ARG A 251 -13.83 7.91 -16.11
C ARG A 251 -14.44 6.54 -15.85
N PHE A 252 -15.55 6.52 -15.11
CA PHE A 252 -16.40 5.36 -14.94
C PHE A 252 -17.88 5.76 -14.88
N ASP A 253 -18.74 4.81 -15.16
CA ASP A 253 -20.20 4.96 -15.13
C ASP A 253 -20.79 4.06 -14.05
N LEU A 254 -21.81 4.55 -13.36
CA LEU A 254 -22.65 3.80 -12.44
C LEU A 254 -24.07 3.68 -13.01
N GLU A 255 -24.54 2.46 -13.17
CA GLU A 255 -25.89 2.16 -13.64
C GLU A 255 -26.94 2.43 -12.54
N ARG A 256 -28.22 2.46 -12.93
CA ARG A 256 -29.33 2.78 -12.02
C ARG A 256 -29.43 1.84 -10.82
N ASN A 257 -29.09 0.57 -10.99
CA ASN A 257 -29.20 -0.47 -9.97
C ASN A 257 -27.95 -0.58 -9.07
N GLU A 258 -26.90 0.18 -9.35
CA GLU A 258 -25.69 0.20 -8.54
C GLU A 258 -25.88 1.12 -7.31
N PRO A 259 -25.21 0.81 -6.18
CA PRO A 259 -25.45 1.53 -4.92
C PRO A 259 -25.14 3.03 -5.01
N PRO A 260 -25.71 3.84 -4.10
CA PRO A 260 -25.40 5.27 -3.99
C PRO A 260 -23.95 5.49 -3.59
N PHE A 261 -23.33 6.54 -4.12
CA PHE A 261 -22.02 7.01 -3.68
C PHE A 261 -22.23 7.97 -2.50
N VAL A 262 -21.88 7.51 -1.29
CA VAL A 262 -22.24 8.16 -0.01
C VAL A 262 -21.02 8.65 0.76
N ALA A 263 -21.24 9.51 1.75
CA ALA A 263 -20.22 9.99 2.66
C ALA A 263 -19.44 8.85 3.35
N TYR A 264 -18.13 9.03 3.51
CA TYR A 264 -17.30 8.11 4.28
C TYR A 264 -17.75 8.05 5.75
N GLN A 265 -17.71 6.84 6.29
CA GLN A 265 -17.99 6.54 7.69
C GLN A 265 -17.02 5.46 8.15
N ALA A 266 -16.17 5.79 9.13
CA ALA A 266 -15.10 4.89 9.60
C ALA A 266 -15.62 3.53 10.08
N ALA A 267 -16.79 3.49 10.72
CA ALA A 267 -17.39 2.25 11.22
C ALA A 267 -17.84 1.29 10.10
N ILE A 268 -18.20 1.81 8.93
CA ILE A 268 -18.72 1.01 7.80
C ILE A 268 -17.58 0.68 6.82
N HIS A 269 -16.72 1.66 6.53
CA HIS A 269 -15.72 1.56 5.47
C HIS A 269 -14.32 1.18 5.99
N GLY A 270 -14.02 1.35 7.28
CA GLY A 270 -12.67 1.16 7.82
C GLY A 270 -11.64 2.14 7.26
N GLY A 271 -10.35 1.92 7.55
CA GLY A 271 -9.25 2.87 7.25
C GLY A 271 -9.25 4.09 8.18
N GLN A 272 -8.22 4.94 8.07
CA GLN A 272 -8.09 6.16 8.89
C GLN A 272 -8.22 7.46 8.07
N TYR A 273 -9.34 7.63 7.35
CA TYR A 273 -9.57 8.83 6.55
C TYR A 273 -10.26 9.94 7.37
N GLN A 274 -9.59 11.09 7.50
CA GLN A 274 -10.16 12.25 8.19
C GLN A 274 -11.12 13.05 7.30
N THR A 275 -12.25 12.47 6.90
CA THR A 275 -13.21 13.16 6.03
C THR A 275 -14.63 12.66 6.27
N ASN A 276 -15.61 13.53 6.04
CA ASN A 276 -17.03 13.14 5.97
C ASN A 276 -17.56 13.18 4.53
N HIS A 277 -16.67 13.34 3.54
CA HIS A 277 -17.04 13.33 2.13
C HIS A 277 -16.97 11.90 1.56
N PRO A 278 -17.70 11.60 0.48
CA PRO A 278 -17.51 10.37 -0.26
C PRO A 278 -16.07 10.23 -0.78
N LEU A 279 -15.55 9.00 -0.77
CA LEU A 279 -14.18 8.68 -1.16
C LEU A 279 -14.16 7.81 -2.42
N LEU A 280 -13.39 8.22 -3.41
CA LEU A 280 -12.94 7.37 -4.50
C LEU A 280 -11.54 6.85 -4.15
N LYS A 281 -11.41 5.54 -3.96
CA LYS A 281 -10.16 4.84 -3.72
C LYS A 281 -9.62 4.26 -5.03
N ILE A 282 -8.35 4.49 -5.31
CA ILE A 282 -7.67 4.07 -6.54
C ILE A 282 -6.43 3.28 -6.12
N LEU A 283 -6.54 1.94 -6.13
CA LEU A 283 -5.45 1.03 -5.81
C LEU A 283 -4.73 0.59 -7.08
N LEU A 284 -3.43 0.38 -7.01
CA LEU A 284 -2.61 -0.06 -8.13
C LEU A 284 -2.72 -1.58 -8.31
N ASN A 285 -2.89 -2.03 -9.56
CA ASN A 285 -2.95 -3.44 -9.92
C ASN A 285 -1.56 -3.95 -10.33
N SER A 286 -0.94 -4.76 -9.47
CA SER A 286 0.33 -5.46 -9.71
C SER A 286 0.29 -6.44 -10.89
N GLN A 287 -0.90 -6.92 -11.28
CA GLN A 287 -1.10 -7.91 -12.33
C GLN A 287 -1.36 -7.28 -13.71
N SER A 288 -1.32 -5.96 -13.83
CA SER A 288 -1.50 -5.23 -15.10
C SER A 288 -0.29 -5.39 -16.03
N TYR A 289 -0.43 -4.98 -17.30
CA TYR A 289 0.63 -5.10 -18.32
C TYR A 289 1.97 -4.50 -17.85
N ILE A 290 1.92 -3.30 -17.27
CA ILE A 290 3.04 -2.65 -16.61
C ILE A 290 2.53 -2.13 -15.29
N TYR A 291 3.21 -2.50 -14.20
CA TYR A 291 2.79 -2.06 -12.88
C TYR A 291 2.79 -0.52 -12.80
N PRO A 292 1.64 0.13 -12.49
CA PRO A 292 1.49 1.56 -12.70
C PRO A 292 2.37 2.40 -11.78
N TYR A 293 2.82 1.84 -10.65
CA TYR A 293 3.76 2.52 -9.78
C TYR A 293 5.01 2.98 -10.55
N SER A 294 5.53 2.15 -11.45
CA SER A 294 6.71 2.49 -12.25
C SER A 294 6.47 3.55 -13.32
N LEU A 295 5.21 3.86 -13.61
CA LEU A 295 4.82 4.89 -14.57
C LEU A 295 4.51 6.21 -13.85
N LEU A 296 3.95 6.13 -12.64
CA LEU A 296 3.25 7.24 -11.99
C LEU A 296 3.95 7.77 -10.73
N ASN A 297 4.97 7.10 -10.20
CA ASN A 297 5.63 7.45 -8.93
C ASN A 297 6.32 8.82 -8.92
N GLU A 298 6.77 9.32 -10.07
CA GLU A 298 7.44 10.63 -10.18
C GLU A 298 6.47 11.77 -10.52
N LEU A 299 5.18 11.49 -10.74
CA LEU A 299 4.22 12.52 -11.16
C LEU A 299 3.87 13.46 -10.01
N VAL A 300 4.06 14.76 -10.24
CA VAL A 300 3.69 15.82 -9.30
C VAL A 300 2.32 16.34 -9.69
N LEU A 301 1.36 16.21 -8.78
CA LEU A 301 -0.03 16.60 -8.94
C LEU A 301 -0.22 18.08 -8.56
N THR A 302 -0.90 18.83 -9.43
CA THR A 302 -1.13 20.28 -9.25
C THR A 302 -2.60 20.62 -9.05
N GLN A 303 -3.48 19.83 -9.66
CA GLN A 303 -4.93 20.04 -9.61
C GLN A 303 -5.67 18.73 -9.88
N ILE A 304 -6.84 18.58 -9.26
CA ILE A 304 -7.80 17.50 -9.50
C ILE A 304 -9.14 18.12 -9.93
N ASP A 305 -9.56 17.82 -11.15
CA ASP A 305 -10.87 18.24 -11.67
C ASP A 305 -11.85 17.08 -11.59
N ILE A 306 -12.98 17.30 -10.94
CA ILE A 306 -14.04 16.30 -10.77
C ILE A 306 -15.25 16.79 -11.53
N SER A 307 -15.72 15.98 -12.49
CA SER A 307 -16.95 16.22 -13.24
C SER A 307 -17.90 15.05 -13.04
N THR A 308 -19.15 15.35 -12.68
CA THR A 308 -20.20 14.35 -12.53
C THR A 308 -21.40 14.71 -13.41
N GLN A 309 -21.95 13.72 -14.09
CA GLN A 309 -23.21 13.84 -14.83
C GLN A 309 -24.18 12.80 -14.29
N VAL A 310 -25.41 13.21 -13.98
CA VAL A 310 -26.45 12.31 -13.50
C VAL A 310 -27.68 12.48 -14.38
N LYS A 311 -28.24 11.35 -14.81
CA LYS A 311 -29.47 11.32 -15.60
C LYS A 311 -30.56 10.53 -14.92
N GLU A 312 -31.81 10.94 -15.15
CA GLU A 312 -33.03 10.28 -14.72
C GLU A 312 -33.17 10.17 -13.18
N LEU A 313 -32.77 11.21 -12.43
CA LEU A 313 -32.95 11.31 -10.98
C LEU A 313 -34.42 11.60 -10.65
N LYS A 314 -35.04 10.79 -9.77
CA LYS A 314 -36.49 10.80 -9.48
C LYS A 314 -36.82 10.99 -7.99
N ASN A 315 -35.89 10.71 -7.09
CA ASN A 315 -36.01 10.89 -5.65
C ASN A 315 -35.95 12.38 -5.32
N LEU A 316 -37.09 13.04 -5.49
CA LEU A 316 -37.28 14.47 -5.36
C LEU A 316 -38.31 14.75 -4.27
N GLN A 317 -38.08 15.81 -3.52
CA GLN A 317 -39.04 16.29 -2.53
C GLN A 317 -39.95 17.31 -3.21
N LEU A 318 -41.23 17.02 -3.31
CA LEU A 318 -42.17 17.84 -4.06
C LEU A 318 -43.12 18.57 -3.13
N TYR A 319 -43.36 19.85 -3.36
CA TYR A 319 -44.31 20.66 -2.60
C TYR A 319 -45.12 21.56 -3.54
N SER A 320 -46.38 21.79 -3.18
CA SER A 320 -47.26 22.79 -3.80
C SER A 320 -47.70 23.80 -2.75
N GLU A 321 -48.56 24.76 -3.11
CA GLU A 321 -49.17 25.69 -2.17
C GLU A 321 -49.99 25.02 -1.04
N ILE A 322 -50.45 23.78 -1.25
CA ILE A 322 -51.22 23.00 -0.26
C ILE A 322 -50.36 22.07 0.62
N GLY A 323 -49.06 21.96 0.36
CA GLY A 323 -48.12 21.15 1.13
C GLY A 323 -47.36 20.10 0.31
N PRO A 324 -46.76 19.08 0.97
CA PRO A 324 -45.95 18.06 0.32
C PRO A 324 -46.76 17.18 -0.63
N LEU A 325 -46.14 16.77 -1.73
CA LEU A 325 -46.71 15.91 -2.77
C LEU A 325 -46.00 14.55 -2.80
N ASP A 326 -46.75 13.50 -3.12
CA ASP A 326 -46.21 12.14 -3.30
C ASP A 326 -45.88 11.90 -4.78
N ALA A 327 -44.59 11.74 -5.09
CA ALA A 327 -44.10 11.49 -6.43
C ALA A 327 -44.38 10.06 -6.94
N ALA A 328 -44.87 9.15 -6.10
CA ALA A 328 -45.20 7.77 -6.50
C ALA A 328 -46.51 7.69 -7.31
N ASN A 329 -47.37 8.71 -7.24
CA ASN A 329 -48.67 8.76 -7.91
C ASN A 329 -48.79 10.04 -8.76
N PRO A 330 -49.63 10.05 -9.82
CA PRO A 330 -49.88 11.28 -10.56
C PRO A 330 -50.38 12.41 -9.65
N PHE A 331 -49.75 13.57 -9.69
CA PHE A 331 -50.01 14.69 -8.78
C PHE A 331 -50.28 15.99 -9.53
N PHE A 332 -50.96 16.94 -8.87
CA PHE A 332 -51.25 18.26 -9.42
C PHE A 332 -50.11 19.23 -9.05
N PRO A 333 -49.24 19.64 -10.00
CA PRO A 333 -48.09 20.49 -9.70
C PRO A 333 -48.47 21.91 -9.28
N PHE A 334 -49.65 22.39 -9.67
CA PHE A 334 -50.14 23.75 -9.43
C PHE A 334 -51.48 23.74 -8.65
N GLY A 335 -51.69 22.70 -7.84
CA GLY A 335 -52.92 22.49 -7.09
C GLY A 335 -54.12 22.04 -7.93
N ALA A 336 -55.24 21.78 -7.25
CA ALA A 336 -56.47 21.31 -7.87
C ALA A 336 -57.25 22.40 -8.62
N VAL A 337 -56.90 23.67 -8.43
CA VAL A 337 -57.46 24.81 -9.18
C VAL A 337 -56.31 25.79 -9.46
N PRO A 338 -55.54 25.57 -10.53
CA PRO A 338 -54.36 26.41 -10.81
C PRO A 338 -54.73 27.85 -11.13
N ASN A 339 -53.98 28.79 -10.57
CA ASN A 339 -54.02 30.21 -10.91
C ASN A 339 -52.61 30.69 -11.30
N VAL A 340 -52.49 31.86 -11.92
CA VAL A 340 -51.18 32.51 -12.09
C VAL A 340 -50.56 32.72 -10.70
N GLY A 341 -49.29 32.34 -10.55
CA GLY A 341 -48.57 32.31 -9.29
C GLY A 341 -48.65 30.97 -8.53
N SER A 342 -49.49 30.02 -8.94
CA SER A 342 -49.43 28.64 -8.42
C SER A 342 -48.07 28.02 -8.76
N TYR A 343 -47.51 27.22 -7.86
CA TYR A 343 -46.13 26.75 -8.00
C TYR A 343 -45.90 25.30 -7.57
N LEU A 344 -44.91 24.68 -8.20
CA LEU A 344 -44.29 23.43 -7.76
C LEU A 344 -42.89 23.72 -7.25
N ILE A 345 -42.59 23.30 -6.03
CA ILE A 345 -41.25 23.31 -5.46
C ILE A 345 -40.67 21.91 -5.55
N VAL A 346 -39.47 21.81 -6.12
CA VAL A 346 -38.68 20.59 -6.30
C VAL A 346 -37.42 20.70 -5.44
N GLY A 347 -37.32 19.86 -4.42
CA GLY A 347 -36.20 19.78 -3.50
C GLY A 347 -35.28 18.60 -3.78
N SER A 348 -33.97 18.84 -3.68
CA SER A 348 -32.94 17.79 -3.72
C SER A 348 -31.76 18.20 -2.83
N ALA A 349 -31.40 17.32 -1.89
CA ALA A 349 -30.22 17.51 -1.03
C ALA A 349 -28.90 17.37 -1.81
N GLU A 350 -28.94 16.74 -2.99
CA GLU A 350 -27.78 16.46 -3.83
C GLU A 350 -27.52 17.58 -4.86
N ILE A 351 -28.53 17.93 -5.66
CA ILE A 351 -28.35 18.76 -6.87
C ILE A 351 -28.06 20.21 -6.49
N PHE A 352 -28.94 20.83 -5.72
CA PHE A 352 -28.96 22.28 -5.47
C PHE A 352 -27.92 22.74 -4.43
N GLN A 353 -27.01 21.84 -4.04
CA GLN A 353 -25.84 22.12 -3.20
C GLN A 353 -24.53 22.16 -4.02
N LYS A 354 -24.54 21.64 -5.25
CA LYS A 354 -23.38 21.57 -6.14
C LYS A 354 -23.29 22.80 -7.06
N SER A 355 -22.09 23.04 -7.58
CA SER A 355 -21.87 23.98 -8.70
C SER A 355 -22.35 23.32 -10.01
N LEU A 356 -23.53 23.70 -10.47
CA LEU A 356 -24.14 23.12 -11.67
C LEU A 356 -23.56 23.76 -12.95
N ASN A 357 -23.24 22.91 -13.92
CA ASN A 357 -22.87 23.29 -15.28
C ASN A 357 -24.05 23.14 -16.25
N HIS A 358 -24.95 22.20 -15.94
CA HIS A 358 -26.14 21.90 -16.73
C HIS A 358 -27.24 21.39 -15.80
N LEU A 359 -28.49 21.73 -16.11
CA LEU A 359 -29.67 21.26 -15.42
C LEU A 359 -30.77 21.07 -16.47
N ALA A 360 -31.44 19.92 -16.45
CA ALA A 360 -32.61 19.68 -17.27
C ALA A 360 -33.74 19.03 -16.46
N LEU A 361 -34.97 19.38 -16.83
CA LEU A 361 -36.19 18.87 -16.23
C LEU A 361 -36.97 18.03 -17.25
N HIS A 362 -37.41 16.86 -16.84
CA HIS A 362 -38.19 15.94 -17.66
C HIS A 362 -39.52 15.66 -16.97
N ILE A 363 -40.62 16.06 -17.63
CA ILE A 363 -41.98 15.91 -17.15
C ILE A 363 -42.70 14.91 -18.06
N GLU A 364 -43.25 13.84 -17.47
CA GLU A 364 -44.24 12.99 -18.11
C GLU A 364 -45.63 13.40 -17.62
N TRP A 365 -46.49 13.84 -18.53
CA TRP A 365 -47.84 14.29 -18.22
C TRP A 365 -48.83 13.11 -18.13
N PHE A 366 -49.77 13.22 -17.20
CA PHE A 366 -50.92 12.33 -17.07
C PHE A 366 -52.19 12.99 -17.62
N ASN A 367 -53.06 12.19 -18.23
CA ASN A 367 -54.40 12.58 -18.66
C ASN A 367 -54.49 13.85 -19.54
N LEU A 368 -53.51 14.10 -20.42
CA LEU A 368 -53.56 15.23 -21.36
C LEU A 368 -54.81 15.17 -22.26
N PRO A 369 -55.35 16.33 -22.69
CA PRO A 369 -56.39 16.39 -23.71
C PRO A 369 -56.02 15.60 -24.96
N ARG A 370 -56.96 14.78 -25.45
CA ARG A 370 -56.77 13.90 -26.63
C ARG A 370 -57.17 14.56 -27.95
N ASP A 371 -57.49 15.85 -27.92
CA ASP A 371 -57.88 16.60 -29.12
C ASP A 371 -56.69 16.72 -30.10
N SER A 372 -56.95 16.59 -31.40
CA SER A 372 -55.91 16.65 -32.43
C SER A 372 -55.32 18.06 -32.60
N ALA A 373 -56.06 19.10 -32.20
CA ALA A 373 -55.58 20.48 -32.13
C ALA A 373 -55.03 20.85 -30.74
N GLY A 374 -54.93 19.89 -29.80
CA GLY A 374 -54.42 20.12 -28.45
C GLY A 374 -55.32 21.06 -27.63
N PHE A 375 -54.71 21.98 -26.88
CA PHE A 375 -55.43 22.97 -26.08
C PHE A 375 -56.28 23.92 -26.92
N GLY A 376 -55.85 24.25 -28.15
CA GLY A 376 -56.62 25.11 -29.05
C GLY A 376 -58.00 24.52 -29.41
N GLY A 377 -58.07 23.19 -29.57
CA GLY A 377 -59.35 22.48 -29.76
C GLY A 377 -60.09 22.25 -28.44
N TYR A 378 -59.37 21.88 -27.38
CA TYR A 378 -59.96 21.61 -26.06
C TYR A 378 -60.69 22.83 -25.46
N TYR A 379 -60.13 24.03 -25.66
CA TYR A 379 -60.67 25.31 -25.15
C TYR A 379 -61.41 26.14 -26.21
N GLN A 380 -61.75 25.59 -27.38
CA GLN A 380 -62.38 26.35 -28.46
C GLN A 380 -63.66 27.08 -28.02
N ASP A 381 -64.47 26.45 -27.16
CA ASP A 381 -65.74 27.00 -26.66
C ASP A 381 -65.55 28.13 -25.63
N TYR A 382 -64.36 28.28 -25.06
CA TYR A 382 -64.05 29.31 -24.05
C TYR A 382 -63.79 30.67 -24.70
N LYS A 383 -63.49 30.72 -26.01
CA LYS A 383 -63.14 31.94 -26.76
C LYS A 383 -62.04 32.81 -26.11
N ALA A 384 -61.18 32.17 -25.32
CA ALA A 384 -60.13 32.82 -24.53
C ALA A 384 -58.75 32.83 -25.23
N GLY A 385 -58.67 32.30 -26.47
CA GLY A 385 -57.41 32.22 -27.21
C GLY A 385 -56.36 31.28 -26.60
N LEU A 386 -56.77 30.32 -25.77
CA LEU A 386 -55.88 29.34 -25.14
C LEU A 386 -55.45 28.28 -26.16
N ASP A 387 -54.15 28.21 -26.42
CA ASP A 387 -53.53 27.24 -27.31
C ASP A 387 -52.38 26.49 -26.59
N ASN A 388 -51.65 25.62 -27.30
CA ASN A 388 -50.57 24.87 -26.67
C ASN A 388 -49.38 25.73 -26.20
N ALA A 389 -49.21 26.93 -26.76
CA ALA A 389 -48.13 27.85 -26.47
C ALA A 389 -48.50 28.90 -25.40
N ALA A 390 -49.77 28.97 -24.98
CA ALA A 390 -50.24 29.95 -24.01
C ALA A 390 -49.68 29.73 -22.58
N PHE A 391 -49.31 28.49 -22.23
CA PHE A 391 -48.90 28.12 -20.88
C PHE A 391 -47.39 28.27 -20.67
N GLU A 392 -46.99 29.15 -19.77
CA GLU A 392 -45.59 29.42 -19.45
C GLU A 392 -45.32 29.30 -17.95
N VAL A 393 -44.12 28.85 -17.63
CA VAL A 393 -43.61 28.76 -16.26
C VAL A 393 -42.30 29.51 -16.11
N LYS A 394 -42.10 30.09 -14.93
CA LYS A 394 -40.85 30.73 -14.52
C LYS A 394 -40.09 29.83 -13.55
N LEU A 395 -38.77 29.79 -13.70
CA LEU A 395 -37.88 29.07 -12.81
C LEU A 395 -37.13 30.02 -11.87
N SER A 396 -37.06 29.65 -10.60
CA SER A 396 -36.23 30.32 -9.59
C SER A 396 -35.66 29.30 -8.59
N ILE A 397 -34.50 29.59 -8.01
CA ILE A 397 -33.83 28.71 -7.03
C ILE A 397 -33.79 29.36 -5.66
N LEU A 398 -33.92 28.58 -4.59
CA LEU A 398 -33.84 29.07 -3.22
C LEU A 398 -32.38 29.21 -2.80
N GLU A 399 -31.97 30.43 -2.45
CA GLU A 399 -30.63 30.72 -1.92
C GLU A 399 -30.72 31.78 -0.81
N ASP A 400 -30.10 31.52 0.34
CA ASP A 400 -30.18 32.33 1.56
C ASP A 400 -31.61 32.74 1.96
N GLY A 401 -32.56 31.83 1.72
CA GLY A 401 -33.99 32.02 2.04
C GLY A 401 -34.74 32.94 1.07
N ARG A 402 -34.15 33.28 -0.08
CA ARG A 402 -34.77 34.08 -1.13
C ARG A 402 -34.78 33.32 -2.46
N TRP A 403 -35.84 33.52 -3.25
CA TRP A 403 -35.94 32.96 -4.59
C TRP A 403 -35.17 33.85 -5.57
N LYS A 404 -34.13 33.29 -6.21
CA LYS A 404 -33.32 33.97 -7.20
C LYS A 404 -33.56 33.42 -8.61
N PRO A 405 -33.55 34.25 -9.67
CA PRO A 405 -33.53 35.71 -9.62
C PRO A 405 -34.75 36.33 -8.92
N GLU A 406 -34.54 37.38 -8.12
CA GLU A 406 -35.61 38.03 -7.34
C GLU A 406 -36.58 38.82 -8.25
N MET A 407 -36.05 39.41 -9.33
CA MET A 407 -36.81 40.20 -10.30
C MET A 407 -37.49 39.27 -11.32
N PRO A 408 -38.84 39.34 -11.50
CA PRO A 408 -39.56 38.48 -12.43
C PRO A 408 -39.10 38.57 -13.90
N GLU A 409 -38.55 39.71 -14.32
CA GLU A 409 -37.96 39.94 -15.64
C GLU A 409 -36.59 39.27 -15.86
N GLU A 410 -35.89 38.92 -14.78
CA GLU A 410 -34.62 38.18 -14.84
C GLU A 410 -34.84 36.66 -14.82
N GLN A 411 -36.04 36.21 -14.42
CA GLN A 411 -36.42 34.81 -14.41
C GLN A 411 -36.58 34.26 -15.82
N GLN A 412 -36.28 32.98 -15.99
CA GLN A 412 -36.33 32.32 -17.29
C GLN A 412 -37.73 31.77 -17.54
N ASP A 413 -38.32 32.12 -18.68
CA ASP A 413 -39.62 31.65 -19.14
C ASP A 413 -39.50 30.39 -19.98
N PHE A 414 -40.31 29.38 -19.65
CA PHE A 414 -40.40 28.13 -20.41
C PHE A 414 -41.84 27.81 -20.77
N LYS A 415 -42.05 27.37 -22.02
CA LYS A 415 -43.34 26.78 -22.44
C LYS A 415 -43.56 25.48 -21.68
N LEU A 416 -44.74 25.33 -21.07
CA LEU A 416 -45.04 24.20 -20.20
C LEU A 416 -45.33 22.89 -20.95
N PHE A 417 -45.86 22.96 -22.18
CA PHE A 417 -46.25 21.80 -22.97
C PHE A 417 -45.47 21.67 -24.28
N ARG A 418 -45.57 20.49 -24.91
CA ARG A 418 -44.97 20.16 -26.21
C ARG A 418 -46.00 19.53 -27.13
N THR A 419 -45.76 19.52 -28.43
CA THR A 419 -46.63 18.87 -29.45
C THR A 419 -45.93 17.72 -30.15
N LYS A 420 -46.66 16.66 -30.49
CA LYS A 420 -46.16 15.56 -31.33
C LYS A 420 -45.96 16.04 -32.76
N ARG A 421 -44.79 15.79 -33.35
CA ARG A 421 -44.52 16.04 -34.79
C ARG A 421 -44.37 14.71 -35.52
N THR A 422 -44.84 14.65 -36.77
CA THR A 422 -44.99 13.42 -37.58
C THR A 422 -43.77 13.04 -38.42
N THR A 423 -42.70 13.84 -38.42
CA THR A 423 -41.44 13.54 -39.13
C THR A 423 -40.27 13.72 -38.17
N PRO A 424 -39.39 12.72 -38.01
CA PRO A 424 -38.21 12.88 -37.20
C PRO A 424 -37.13 13.60 -38.01
N SER A 425 -36.98 14.92 -37.86
CA SER A 425 -35.84 15.66 -38.41
C SER A 425 -34.95 16.12 -37.25
N ALA A 426 -33.68 16.40 -37.49
CA ALA A 426 -32.73 16.84 -36.45
C ALA A 426 -33.13 18.17 -35.72
N GLU A 427 -34.25 18.79 -36.09
CA GLU A 427 -34.91 19.92 -35.42
C GLU A 427 -36.03 19.49 -34.43
N ASP A 428 -36.12 18.20 -34.10
CA ASP A 428 -37.15 17.59 -33.21
C ASP A 428 -37.10 18.08 -31.75
N ALA A 429 -36.11 18.89 -31.38
CA ALA A 429 -35.95 19.50 -30.05
C ALA A 429 -36.50 20.94 -29.96
N SER A 430 -37.48 21.31 -30.80
CA SER A 430 -38.14 22.62 -30.69
C SER A 430 -38.83 22.77 -29.32
N THR A 431 -38.27 23.60 -28.44
CA THR A 431 -38.84 23.93 -27.10
C THR A 431 -40.19 24.65 -27.19
N THR A 432 -40.53 25.15 -28.37
CA THR A 432 -41.82 25.80 -28.68
C THR A 432 -42.85 24.80 -29.23
N PRO A 433 -44.02 24.64 -28.57
CA PRO A 433 -45.11 23.81 -29.09
C PRO A 433 -45.78 24.47 -30.31
N GLN A 434 -46.32 23.65 -31.22
CA GLN A 434 -47.23 24.15 -32.25
C GLN A 434 -48.53 24.62 -31.57
N ALA A 435 -48.98 25.85 -31.85
CA ALA A 435 -50.20 26.43 -31.28
C ALA A 435 -51.41 25.46 -31.38
N PHE A 436 -51.61 24.87 -32.57
CA PHE A 436 -52.67 23.90 -32.85
C PHE A 436 -52.05 22.58 -33.32
N GLY A 437 -51.91 21.63 -32.41
CA GLY A 437 -51.34 20.31 -32.68
C GLY A 437 -51.52 19.35 -31.51
N MET A 438 -51.39 18.04 -31.77
CA MET A 438 -51.60 17.02 -30.73
C MET A 438 -50.53 17.15 -29.63
N LEU A 439 -50.94 17.15 -28.37
CA LEU A 439 -50.03 17.26 -27.22
C LEU A 439 -49.09 16.05 -27.09
N SER A 440 -47.83 16.33 -26.77
CA SER A 440 -46.84 15.32 -26.39
C SER A 440 -47.00 14.97 -24.91
N PRO A 441 -46.94 13.68 -24.54
CA PRO A 441 -46.92 13.26 -23.14
C PRO A 441 -45.64 13.67 -22.41
N TYR A 442 -44.59 14.08 -23.11
CA TYR A 442 -43.31 14.45 -22.52
C TYR A 442 -42.98 15.92 -22.75
N THR A 443 -42.48 16.57 -21.71
CA THR A 443 -41.88 17.90 -21.76
C THR A 443 -40.45 17.83 -21.25
N HIS A 444 -39.51 18.28 -22.08
CA HIS A 444 -38.09 18.38 -21.75
C HIS A 444 -37.72 19.86 -21.70
N LEU A 445 -37.20 20.31 -20.55
CA LEU A 445 -36.61 21.63 -20.36
C LEU A 445 -35.09 21.43 -20.28
N GLU A 446 -34.37 21.60 -21.40
CA GLU A 446 -32.93 21.25 -21.49
C GLU A 446 -32.00 22.48 -21.46
N ASP A 447 -32.51 23.67 -21.78
CA ASP A 447 -31.75 24.93 -21.88
C ASP A 447 -31.88 25.80 -20.63
N ILE A 448 -31.85 25.21 -19.44
CA ILE A 448 -31.89 25.97 -18.20
C ILE A 448 -30.54 26.66 -17.99
N ASP A 449 -30.51 28.00 -18.07
CA ASP A 449 -29.32 28.80 -17.83
C ASP A 449 -29.01 28.84 -16.33
N VAL A 450 -28.17 27.91 -15.88
CA VAL A 450 -27.73 27.80 -14.48
C VAL A 450 -26.89 28.99 -14.03
N VAL A 451 -26.29 29.76 -14.95
CA VAL A 451 -25.50 30.96 -14.62
C VAL A 451 -26.42 32.08 -14.15
N ARG A 452 -27.58 32.26 -14.80
CA ARG A 452 -28.61 33.21 -14.36
C ARG A 452 -29.15 32.90 -12.96
N MET A 453 -29.13 31.63 -12.55
CA MET A 453 -29.58 31.23 -11.22
C MET A 453 -28.61 31.62 -10.09
N LYS A 454 -27.35 31.98 -10.41
CA LYS A 454 -26.32 32.49 -9.48
C LYS A 454 -26.11 31.62 -8.22
N LEU A 455 -26.18 30.30 -8.34
CA LEU A 455 -26.03 29.38 -7.21
C LEU A 455 -24.55 29.01 -6.95
N PRO A 456 -23.86 29.56 -5.93
CA PRO A 456 -22.53 29.10 -5.51
C PRO A 456 -22.62 27.70 -4.92
N HIS A 457 -21.55 26.93 -4.75
CA HIS A 457 -21.62 25.65 -4.00
C HIS A 457 -21.86 25.87 -2.50
N ASN A 458 -22.47 24.91 -1.82
CA ASN A 458 -22.53 24.83 -0.36
C ASN A 458 -22.56 23.36 0.06
N PHE A 459 -21.41 22.82 0.49
CA PHE A 459 -21.29 21.40 0.80
C PHE A 459 -21.61 21.06 2.27
N GLU A 460 -21.67 22.04 3.17
CA GLU A 460 -21.94 21.82 4.61
C GLU A 460 -23.35 21.27 4.88
N GLU A 461 -24.32 21.61 4.04
CA GLU A 461 -25.72 21.16 4.17
C GLU A 461 -26.04 19.91 3.34
N MET A 462 -25.12 19.44 2.49
CA MET A 462 -25.35 18.34 1.54
C MET A 462 -25.76 17.01 2.20
N TYR A 463 -25.27 16.75 3.42
CA TYR A 463 -25.52 15.51 4.15
C TYR A 463 -26.66 15.61 5.17
N LYS A 464 -27.32 16.77 5.27
CA LYS A 464 -28.45 16.97 6.18
C LYS A 464 -29.76 16.66 5.48
N PRO A 465 -30.81 16.22 6.22
CA PRO A 465 -32.14 16.09 5.66
C PRO A 465 -32.60 17.43 5.09
N ASN A 466 -32.89 17.45 3.79
CA ASN A 466 -33.52 18.61 3.15
C ASN A 466 -35.03 18.52 3.41
N ALA A 467 -35.69 19.60 3.82
CA ALA A 467 -37.14 19.66 3.96
C ALA A 467 -37.61 21.10 3.79
N TYR A 468 -38.61 21.30 2.92
CA TYR A 468 -39.07 22.65 2.64
C TYR A 468 -39.84 23.22 3.84
N SER A 469 -39.44 24.42 4.26
CA SER A 469 -40.06 25.17 5.35
C SER A 469 -39.79 26.66 5.15
N ASN A 470 -40.47 27.53 5.90
CA ASN A 470 -40.22 28.97 5.85
C ASN A 470 -38.81 29.35 6.35
N THR A 471 -38.10 28.42 6.98
CA THR A 471 -36.70 28.59 7.42
C THR A 471 -35.70 27.94 6.46
N ALA A 472 -36.17 27.27 5.40
CA ALA A 472 -35.29 26.68 4.41
C ALA A 472 -34.48 27.79 3.73
N ARG A 473 -33.16 27.63 3.71
CA ARG A 473 -32.27 28.62 3.12
C ARG A 473 -31.88 28.25 1.69
N ARG A 474 -31.87 26.96 1.37
CA ARG A 474 -31.32 26.44 0.12
C ARG A 474 -31.88 25.05 -0.19
N GLY A 475 -31.64 24.55 -1.40
CA GLY A 475 -31.89 23.14 -1.73
C GLY A 475 -33.14 22.90 -2.60
N PHE A 476 -33.72 23.96 -3.16
CA PHE A 476 -35.04 23.91 -3.82
C PHE A 476 -35.09 24.74 -5.10
N LEU A 477 -35.74 24.21 -6.13
CA LEU A 477 -36.13 24.88 -7.37
C LEU A 477 -37.64 25.12 -7.34
N LYS A 478 -38.10 26.33 -7.66
CA LYS A 478 -39.51 26.68 -7.82
C LYS A 478 -39.85 26.84 -9.29
N ILE A 479 -40.91 26.17 -9.70
CA ILE A 479 -41.54 26.24 -11.01
C ILE A 479 -42.89 26.93 -10.81
N GLU A 480 -43.03 28.16 -11.28
CA GLU A 480 -44.20 29.01 -11.03
C GLU A 480 -44.97 29.28 -12.33
N LEU A 481 -46.29 29.06 -12.33
CA LEU A 481 -47.15 29.33 -13.48
C LEU A 481 -47.29 30.84 -13.70
N SER A 482 -46.83 31.34 -14.84
CA SER A 482 -46.77 32.79 -15.12
C SER A 482 -47.76 33.26 -16.19
N GLN A 483 -48.08 32.42 -17.17
CA GLN A 483 -49.06 32.68 -18.22
C GLN A 483 -49.90 31.44 -18.52
N PRO A 484 -51.12 31.60 -19.05
CA PRO A 484 -51.83 32.87 -19.28
C PRO A 484 -52.55 33.37 -18.02
N GLU A 485 -53.02 34.64 -18.00
CA GLU A 485 -53.75 35.23 -16.84
C GLU A 485 -54.94 34.38 -16.36
N LEU A 486 -55.63 33.73 -17.30
CA LEU A 486 -56.77 32.85 -17.03
C LEU A 486 -56.35 31.43 -16.58
N ALA A 487 -55.05 31.14 -16.49
CA ALA A 487 -54.47 29.83 -16.27
C ALA A 487 -55.16 28.77 -17.15
N PHE A 488 -55.75 27.74 -16.53
CA PHE A 488 -56.45 26.66 -17.23
C PHE A 488 -57.97 26.89 -17.38
N GLY A 489 -58.46 28.11 -17.17
CA GLY A 489 -59.85 28.50 -17.43
C GLY A 489 -60.86 28.14 -16.33
N HIS A 490 -60.40 27.81 -15.11
CA HIS A 490 -61.28 27.45 -13.99
C HIS A 490 -62.22 28.59 -13.56
N SER A 491 -61.73 29.83 -13.57
CA SER A 491 -62.54 31.02 -13.28
C SER A 491 -63.55 31.34 -14.38
N LEU A 492 -63.22 31.00 -15.64
CA LEU A 492 -64.02 31.29 -16.82
C LEU A 492 -65.13 30.26 -17.05
N TYR A 493 -64.92 29.00 -16.66
CA TYR A 493 -65.84 27.89 -16.93
C TYR A 493 -67.28 28.09 -16.46
N PRO A 494 -67.57 28.58 -15.23
CA PRO A 494 -68.95 28.80 -14.78
C PRO A 494 -69.72 29.78 -15.67
N THR A 495 -69.04 30.83 -16.14
CA THR A 495 -69.62 31.85 -17.04
C THR A 495 -69.90 31.24 -18.41
N VAL A 496 -68.91 30.57 -19.02
CA VAL A 496 -69.03 29.93 -20.34
C VAL A 496 -70.11 28.84 -20.35
N LEU A 497 -70.16 28.02 -19.30
CA LEU A 497 -71.19 26.99 -19.14
C LEU A 497 -72.58 27.61 -19.02
N SER A 498 -72.74 28.66 -18.21
CA SER A 498 -74.03 29.36 -18.03
C SER A 498 -74.51 30.01 -19.33
N GLU A 499 -73.62 30.63 -20.11
CA GLU A 499 -73.92 31.21 -21.41
C GLU A 499 -74.40 30.15 -22.41
N ILE A 500 -73.66 29.04 -22.54
CA ILE A 500 -74.00 27.94 -23.48
C ILE A 500 -75.29 27.24 -23.06
N VAL A 501 -75.51 27.00 -21.76
CA VAL A 501 -76.75 26.41 -21.26
C VAL A 501 -77.93 27.36 -21.47
N THR A 502 -77.75 28.66 -21.24
CA THR A 502 -78.81 29.67 -21.48
C THR A 502 -79.13 29.79 -22.97
N GLU A 503 -78.11 29.73 -23.85
CA GLU A 503 -78.30 29.74 -25.30
C GLU A 503 -79.03 28.47 -25.77
N ASN A 504 -78.65 27.30 -25.26
CA ASN A 504 -79.30 26.02 -25.54
C ASN A 504 -80.75 25.96 -25.00
N ALA A 505 -81.01 26.57 -23.85
CA ALA A 505 -82.36 26.67 -23.28
C ALA A 505 -83.25 27.63 -24.09
N LYS A 506 -82.71 28.77 -24.53
CA LYS A 506 -83.42 29.74 -25.38
C LYS A 506 -83.74 29.16 -26.76
N SER A 507 -82.81 28.44 -27.38
CA SER A 507 -83.05 27.78 -28.67
C SER A 507 -84.10 26.67 -28.54
N SER A 508 -84.10 25.89 -27.45
CA SER A 508 -85.13 24.87 -27.17
C SER A 508 -86.54 25.45 -26.96
N LEU A 509 -86.67 26.57 -26.24
CA LEU A 509 -87.95 27.28 -26.04
C LEU A 509 -88.50 27.89 -27.34
N ILE A 510 -87.63 28.45 -28.18
CA ILE A 510 -88.01 29.06 -29.47
C ILE A 510 -88.33 27.98 -30.52
N GLU A 511 -87.67 26.83 -30.48
CA GLU A 511 -87.99 25.67 -31.34
C GLU A 511 -89.31 25.00 -30.96
N ALA A 512 -89.68 24.95 -29.68
CA ALA A 512 -90.98 24.43 -29.23
C ALA A 512 -92.18 25.25 -29.77
N LEU A 513 -91.97 26.53 -30.10
CA LEU A 513 -92.99 27.44 -30.66
C LEU A 513 -93.08 27.43 -32.19
N LYS A 514 -92.11 26.87 -32.92
CA LYS A 514 -92.07 26.86 -34.41
C LYS A 514 -91.97 25.42 -34.95
N ARG A 515 -93.11 24.72 -35.06
CA ARG A 515 -93.20 23.47 -35.83
C ARG A 515 -92.98 23.76 -37.31
N GLY A 516 -91.79 23.50 -37.86
CA GLY A 516 -91.64 23.38 -39.32
C GLY A 516 -90.28 23.55 -39.99
N PHE A 517 -89.22 24.05 -39.33
CA PHE A 517 -87.92 24.23 -40.01
C PHE A 517 -86.72 23.79 -39.16
N ALA A 518 -85.65 23.37 -39.85
CA ALA A 518 -84.48 22.58 -39.42
C ALA A 518 -84.07 22.69 -37.94
N LYS A 519 -83.95 21.52 -37.28
CA LYS A 519 -83.38 21.34 -35.93
C LYS A 519 -82.02 22.04 -35.85
N LYS A 520 -81.94 23.13 -35.09
CA LYS A 520 -80.67 23.73 -34.70
C LYS A 520 -80.12 22.86 -33.56
N GLN A 521 -79.10 22.05 -33.86
CA GLN A 521 -78.54 21.16 -32.84
C GLN A 521 -78.04 21.99 -31.64
N PRO A 522 -78.30 21.55 -30.39
CA PRO A 522 -77.80 22.24 -29.22
C PRO A 522 -76.27 22.34 -29.31
N LYS A 523 -75.72 23.50 -28.95
CA LYS A 523 -74.27 23.67 -28.87
C LYS A 523 -73.72 22.65 -27.87
N LYS A 524 -72.59 22.03 -28.23
CA LYS A 524 -71.87 21.12 -27.34
C LYS A 524 -71.53 21.87 -26.05
N LEU A 525 -71.69 21.20 -24.91
CA LEU A 525 -71.28 21.78 -23.64
C LEU A 525 -69.76 22.00 -23.65
N PRO A 526 -69.27 23.09 -23.04
CA PRO A 526 -67.85 23.35 -22.97
C PRO A 526 -67.16 22.23 -22.19
N ASN A 527 -65.98 21.81 -22.64
CA ASN A 527 -65.16 20.85 -21.88
C ASN A 527 -64.86 21.44 -20.49
N THR A 528 -64.74 20.59 -19.47
CA THR A 528 -64.28 21.04 -18.15
C THR A 528 -62.86 21.63 -18.26
N PRO A 529 -62.46 22.56 -17.37
CA PRO A 529 -61.09 23.04 -17.31
C PRO A 529 -60.11 21.88 -17.18
N TYR A 530 -58.97 21.96 -17.86
CA TYR A 530 -57.92 20.95 -17.73
C TYR A 530 -57.13 21.18 -16.45
N ASN A 531 -57.00 20.13 -15.64
CA ASN A 531 -56.13 20.13 -14.48
C ASN A 531 -54.81 19.43 -14.83
N PRO A 532 -53.68 20.16 -14.89
CA PRO A 532 -52.39 19.55 -15.16
C PRO A 532 -52.07 18.51 -14.10
N GLN A 533 -51.69 17.32 -14.54
CA GLN A 533 -51.23 16.24 -13.67
C GLN A 533 -49.91 15.70 -14.20
N ILE A 534 -48.89 15.66 -13.35
CA ILE A 534 -47.60 15.05 -13.68
C ILE A 534 -47.66 13.59 -13.27
N LYS A 535 -47.40 12.69 -14.22
CA LYS A 535 -47.25 11.25 -13.97
C LYS A 535 -45.89 10.93 -13.35
N SER A 536 -44.83 11.50 -13.89
CA SER A 536 -43.47 11.35 -13.38
C SER A 536 -42.63 12.58 -13.66
N LEU A 537 -41.73 12.89 -12.73
CA LEU A 537 -40.78 13.99 -12.81
C LEU A 537 -39.37 13.43 -12.63
N SER A 538 -38.45 13.82 -13.50
CA SER A 538 -37.03 13.53 -13.30
C SER A 538 -36.14 14.68 -13.69
N LEU A 539 -34.94 14.72 -13.10
CA LEU A 539 -33.92 15.71 -13.39
C LEU A 539 -32.66 15.06 -13.95
N ASP A 540 -32.04 15.75 -14.90
CA ASP A 540 -30.70 15.50 -15.37
C ASP A 540 -29.83 16.69 -14.94
N TYR A 541 -28.60 16.45 -14.49
CA TYR A 541 -27.69 17.53 -14.15
C TYR A 541 -26.22 17.16 -14.42
N ALA A 542 -25.40 18.19 -14.63
CA ALA A 542 -23.96 18.07 -14.63
C ALA A 542 -23.35 19.07 -13.65
N SER A 543 -22.29 18.68 -12.94
CA SER A 543 -21.56 19.55 -12.02
C SER A 543 -20.07 19.31 -12.10
N SER A 544 -19.29 20.36 -11.86
CA SER A 544 -17.83 20.26 -11.73
C SER A 544 -17.30 20.89 -10.45
N SER A 545 -16.22 20.33 -9.93
CA SER A 545 -15.44 20.84 -8.81
C SER A 545 -13.96 20.73 -9.11
N VAL A 546 -13.18 21.64 -8.52
CA VAL A 546 -11.73 21.73 -8.71
C VAL A 546 -11.06 21.77 -7.34
N ILE A 547 -10.12 20.87 -7.13
CA ILE A 547 -9.21 20.86 -5.98
C ILE A 547 -7.84 21.33 -6.48
N THR A 548 -7.48 22.57 -6.17
CA THR A 548 -6.18 23.15 -6.53
C THR A 548 -5.19 22.90 -5.40
N LEU A 549 -4.09 22.20 -5.71
CA LEU A 549 -3.11 21.75 -4.71
C LEU A 549 -1.92 22.71 -4.54
N ASN A 550 -1.73 23.63 -5.49
CA ASN A 550 -0.62 24.58 -5.49
C ASN A 550 -0.87 25.87 -4.68
N ASP A 551 -2.10 26.10 -4.23
CA ASP A 551 -2.48 27.36 -3.64
C ASP A 551 -2.23 27.35 -2.12
N ARG A 552 -1.31 28.20 -1.64
CA ARG A 552 -1.01 28.38 -0.21
C ARG A 552 -2.08 29.21 0.52
N ALA A 553 -3.15 29.58 -0.17
CA ALA A 553 -4.16 30.52 0.32
C ALA A 553 -5.06 29.93 1.41
N THR A 554 -4.88 30.43 2.64
CA THR A 554 -5.82 30.46 3.77
C THR A 554 -6.65 29.19 4.02
N HIS A 555 -6.16 28.39 4.97
CA HIS A 555 -6.67 27.12 5.52
C HIS A 555 -8.19 26.98 5.82
N ALA A 556 -9.02 28.00 5.66
CA ALA A 556 -10.44 27.96 6.09
C ALA A 556 -11.45 27.77 4.94
N THR A 557 -11.16 28.21 3.71
CA THR A 557 -12.14 28.20 2.60
C THR A 557 -11.92 27.13 1.55
N GLN A 558 -10.70 26.56 1.45
CA GLN A 558 -10.38 25.51 0.47
C GLN A 558 -10.66 24.08 0.98
N THR A 559 -10.75 23.88 2.30
CA THR A 559 -10.95 22.56 2.93
C THR A 559 -12.30 21.91 2.61
N ASP A 560 -13.26 22.68 2.10
CA ASP A 560 -14.62 22.20 1.76
C ASP A 560 -14.70 21.51 0.38
N ARG A 561 -13.70 21.70 -0.50
CA ARG A 561 -13.76 21.18 -1.88
C ARG A 561 -13.30 19.73 -2.03
N GLY A 562 -12.48 19.25 -1.10
CA GLY A 562 -12.02 17.87 -1.07
C GLY A 562 -10.68 17.66 -0.35
N ARG A 563 -10.26 16.40 -0.28
CA ARG A 563 -9.00 15.95 0.35
C ARG A 563 -8.31 14.90 -0.51
N PHE A 564 -6.99 14.79 -0.37
CA PHE A 564 -6.18 13.82 -1.10
C PHE A 564 -5.34 12.98 -0.12
N TYR A 565 -5.32 11.66 -0.33
CA TYR A 565 -4.63 10.71 0.53
C TYR A 565 -3.75 9.79 -0.29
N HIS A 566 -2.56 9.46 0.23
CA HIS A 566 -1.79 8.30 -0.21
C HIS A 566 -2.22 7.08 0.57
N ILE A 567 -2.28 5.95 -0.13
CA ILE A 567 -2.51 4.63 0.47
C ILE A 567 -1.16 3.92 0.43
N LEU A 568 -0.61 3.67 1.61
CA LEU A 568 0.65 2.99 1.84
C LEU A 568 0.38 1.51 2.17
N PRO A 569 1.40 0.63 2.09
CA PRO A 569 1.19 -0.80 2.30
C PRO A 569 0.54 -1.18 3.64
N PHE A 570 0.73 -0.37 4.69
CA PHE A 570 0.26 -0.65 6.06
C PHE A 570 -0.60 0.47 6.66
N GLY A 571 -1.04 1.45 5.86
CA GLY A 571 -1.95 2.52 6.33
C GLY A 571 -2.12 3.67 5.34
N GLU A 572 -2.72 4.77 5.80
CA GLU A 572 -3.10 5.89 4.93
C GLU A 572 -2.53 7.22 5.43
N HIS A 573 -2.10 8.07 4.51
CA HIS A 573 -1.53 9.37 4.81
C HIS A 573 -2.29 10.48 4.11
N GLN A 574 -2.76 11.48 4.84
CA GLN A 574 -3.39 12.66 4.24
C GLN A 574 -2.32 13.59 3.69
N VAL A 575 -2.34 13.78 2.37
CA VAL A 575 -1.38 14.62 1.66
C VAL A 575 -1.94 16.03 1.43
N TYR A 576 -3.25 16.17 1.23
CA TYR A 576 -3.91 17.47 1.09
C TYR A 576 -5.21 17.54 1.91
N PRO A 577 -5.48 18.65 2.62
CA PRO A 577 -4.67 19.87 2.74
C PRO A 577 -3.34 19.65 3.47
N ASP A 578 -2.27 20.21 2.92
CA ASP A 578 -0.88 20.03 3.37
C ASP A 578 -0.48 21.07 4.42
N GLN A 579 0.44 20.71 5.32
CA GLN A 579 1.03 21.60 6.34
C GLN A 579 2.47 22.03 6.01
N GLY A 580 3.11 21.55 4.92
CA GLY A 580 4.48 22.00 4.62
C GLY A 580 5.25 21.45 3.41
N ALA A 581 4.70 20.57 2.57
CA ALA A 581 5.39 20.08 1.38
C ALA A 581 5.41 21.11 0.23
N GLN A 582 6.51 21.11 -0.54
CA GLN A 582 6.64 21.98 -1.73
C GLN A 582 5.98 21.37 -2.97
N HIS A 583 5.88 20.05 -3.04
CA HIS A 583 5.33 19.29 -4.16
C HIS A 583 4.48 18.14 -3.62
N ILE A 584 3.31 17.92 -4.24
CA ILE A 584 2.40 16.82 -3.91
C ILE A 584 2.53 15.76 -5.00
N PHE A 585 3.12 14.61 -4.69
CA PHE A 585 3.19 13.50 -5.64
C PHE A 585 1.85 12.76 -5.74
N LEU A 586 1.56 12.16 -6.90
CA LEU A 586 0.36 11.34 -7.09
C LEU A 586 0.38 10.08 -6.22
N LEU A 587 1.57 9.48 -6.04
CA LEU A 587 1.79 8.25 -5.29
C LEU A 587 2.82 8.47 -4.18
N PRO A 588 2.82 7.64 -3.13
CA PRO A 588 3.84 7.70 -2.09
C PRO A 588 5.22 7.33 -2.65
N GLU A 589 6.25 8.06 -2.24
CA GLU A 589 7.62 7.85 -2.68
C GLU A 589 8.27 6.66 -1.97
N ILE A 590 8.72 5.67 -2.74
CA ILE A 590 9.45 4.50 -2.27
C ILE A 590 10.83 4.52 -2.91
N ARG A 591 11.81 5.06 -2.18
CA ARG A 591 13.19 5.27 -2.64
C ARG A 591 14.18 4.21 -2.13
N TYR A 592 13.68 3.03 -1.77
CA TYR A 592 14.47 1.92 -1.23
C TYR A 592 14.13 0.60 -1.93
N GLN A 593 15.05 -0.35 -1.93
CA GLN A 593 14.84 -1.70 -2.47
C GLN A 593 14.05 -2.59 -1.50
N GLY A 594 14.24 -2.37 -0.19
CA GLY A 594 13.46 -3.01 0.86
C GLY A 594 13.52 -2.23 2.17
N ALA A 595 12.56 -2.43 3.06
CA ALA A 595 12.51 -1.76 4.35
C ALA A 595 11.89 -2.64 5.44
N LEU A 596 12.44 -2.52 6.65
CA LEU A 596 11.89 -3.05 7.89
C LEU A 596 11.29 -1.90 8.70
N LEU A 597 10.02 -2.02 9.10
CA LEU A 597 9.36 -1.10 10.03
C LEU A 597 9.17 -1.79 11.37
N ILE A 598 9.62 -1.15 12.44
CA ILE A 598 9.61 -1.67 13.81
C ILE A 598 8.68 -0.80 14.66
N GLY A 599 7.58 -1.40 15.13
CA GLY A 599 6.61 -0.79 16.03
C GLY A 599 6.97 -1.05 17.49
N LEU A 600 7.28 0.01 18.23
CA LEU A 600 7.76 -0.01 19.62
C LEU A 600 6.68 0.50 20.58
N SER A 601 6.39 -0.25 21.64
CA SER A 601 5.55 0.18 22.76
C SER A 601 6.37 0.57 23.98
N GLN A 602 5.74 1.32 24.90
CA GLN A 602 6.32 1.74 26.19
C GLN A 602 7.69 2.46 26.08
N LEU A 603 7.88 3.14 24.96
CA LEU A 603 9.04 3.99 24.67
C LEU A 603 8.79 5.41 25.20
N HIS A 604 9.80 6.02 25.82
CA HIS A 604 9.75 7.40 26.30
C HIS A 604 10.93 8.22 25.73
N PRO A 605 10.87 8.67 24.46
CA PRO A 605 11.94 9.48 23.87
C PRO A 605 12.13 10.83 24.59
N PRO A 606 13.36 11.38 24.69
CA PRO A 606 14.60 10.79 24.19
C PRO A 606 15.13 9.69 25.13
N GLN A 607 15.57 8.57 24.56
CA GLN A 607 16.17 7.47 25.31
C GLN A 607 17.02 6.57 24.39
N SER A 608 17.97 5.83 24.96
CA SER A 608 18.73 4.82 24.22
C SER A 608 17.97 3.50 24.11
N LEU A 609 18.09 2.82 22.98
CA LEU A 609 17.52 1.51 22.72
C LEU A 609 18.60 0.58 22.16
N SER A 610 18.87 -0.52 22.86
CA SER A 610 19.70 -1.61 22.34
C SER A 610 18.82 -2.74 21.82
N ILE A 611 19.12 -3.22 20.63
CA ILE A 611 18.41 -4.32 19.97
C ILE A 611 19.45 -5.34 19.48
N LEU A 612 19.27 -6.61 19.86
CA LEU A 612 20.00 -7.72 19.27
C LEU A 612 19.24 -8.22 18.04
N PHE A 613 19.92 -8.34 16.92
CA PHE A 613 19.42 -9.01 15.73
C PHE A 613 20.15 -10.35 15.57
N GLU A 614 19.45 -11.47 15.74
CA GLU A 614 19.95 -12.81 15.42
C GLU A 614 19.74 -13.05 13.92
N MET A 615 20.82 -13.05 13.16
CA MET A 615 20.79 -13.27 11.72
C MET A 615 20.99 -14.74 11.39
N ALA A 616 20.24 -15.25 10.41
CA ALA A 616 20.50 -16.55 9.82
C ALA A 616 21.83 -16.50 9.05
N GLN A 617 22.60 -17.58 9.16
CA GLN A 617 23.78 -17.74 8.35
C GLN A 617 23.36 -18.29 6.99
N THR A 618 23.29 -17.42 5.99
CA THR A 618 23.09 -17.81 4.60
C THR A 618 24.43 -17.91 3.90
N GLY A 619 24.56 -18.90 3.00
CA GLY A 619 25.70 -18.98 2.10
C GLY A 619 25.77 -17.73 1.22
N SER A 620 26.99 -17.32 0.89
CA SER A 620 27.27 -16.22 -0.05
C SER A 620 28.27 -16.68 -1.09
N ASP A 621 28.24 -16.10 -2.29
CA ASP A 621 29.10 -16.55 -3.38
C ASP A 621 30.51 -15.99 -3.28
N SER A 622 30.71 -14.87 -2.59
CA SER A 622 32.02 -14.24 -2.48
C SER A 622 32.09 -13.21 -1.34
N SER A 623 33.30 -13.05 -0.78
CA SER A 623 33.66 -11.94 0.10
C SER A 623 33.73 -10.58 -0.59
N GLU A 624 33.67 -10.51 -1.93
CA GLU A 624 33.64 -9.24 -2.69
C GLU A 624 32.25 -8.65 -2.86
N GLU A 625 31.19 -9.35 -2.44
CA GLU A 625 29.86 -8.77 -2.51
C GLU A 625 29.80 -7.49 -1.65
N VAL A 626 29.09 -6.46 -2.13
CA VAL A 626 28.97 -5.16 -1.45
C VAL A 626 27.86 -5.21 -0.39
N PRO A 627 28.08 -4.75 0.84
CA PRO A 627 27.05 -4.83 1.88
C PRO A 627 25.87 -3.91 1.56
N PRO A 628 24.69 -4.12 2.18
CA PRO A 628 23.53 -3.27 1.92
C PRO A 628 23.77 -1.84 2.42
N VAL A 629 23.36 -0.85 1.62
CA VAL A 629 23.40 0.56 2.02
C VAL A 629 22.11 0.88 2.76
N LEU A 630 22.21 1.30 4.02
CA LEU A 630 21.06 1.41 4.92
C LEU A 630 20.79 2.86 5.33
N GLU A 631 19.51 3.23 5.40
CA GLU A 631 19.03 4.49 5.95
C GLU A 631 18.10 4.21 7.14
N TRP A 632 18.37 4.86 8.27
CA TRP A 632 17.50 4.81 9.44
C TRP A 632 16.59 6.03 9.46
N SER A 633 15.33 5.84 9.85
CA SER A 633 14.35 6.92 9.95
C SER A 633 13.32 6.62 11.05
N TYR A 634 12.70 7.66 11.59
CA TYR A 634 11.63 7.53 12.58
C TYR A 634 10.39 8.28 12.12
N LEU A 635 9.22 7.83 12.55
CA LEU A 635 7.95 8.46 12.21
C LEU A 635 7.63 9.58 13.22
N SER A 636 7.34 10.78 12.71
CA SER A 636 6.89 11.92 13.51
C SER A 636 6.03 12.83 12.64
N GLU A 637 4.90 13.28 13.19
CA GLU A 637 3.92 14.13 12.48
C GLU A 637 3.50 13.51 11.13
N ASP A 638 3.28 12.18 11.12
CA ASP A 638 2.92 11.42 9.92
C ASP A 638 3.97 11.47 8.77
N GLN A 639 5.21 11.88 9.08
CA GLN A 639 6.31 11.92 8.13
C GLN A 639 7.52 11.12 8.62
N TRP A 640 8.17 10.42 7.68
CA TRP A 640 9.43 9.72 7.95
C TRP A 640 10.58 10.73 7.96
N ARG A 641 11.20 10.92 9.13
CA ARG A 641 12.37 11.77 9.30
C ARG A 641 13.63 10.91 9.38
N VAL A 642 14.64 11.25 8.57
CA VAL A 642 15.93 10.53 8.56
C VAL A 642 16.62 10.72 9.91
N LEU A 643 17.11 9.61 10.46
CA LEU A 643 17.90 9.56 11.68
C LEU A 643 19.39 9.71 11.30
N PRO A 644 20.10 10.75 11.77
CA PRO A 644 21.50 10.94 11.44
C PRO A 644 22.37 9.77 11.94
N GLU A 645 23.45 9.44 11.23
CA GLU A 645 24.37 8.36 11.59
C GLU A 645 24.94 8.52 13.01
N SER A 646 25.12 9.75 13.51
CA SER A 646 25.58 10.03 14.87
C SER A 646 24.64 9.54 15.97
N LYS A 647 23.39 9.20 15.64
CA LYS A 647 22.41 8.60 16.57
C LYS A 647 22.48 7.08 16.60
N ILE A 648 23.13 6.44 15.63
CA ILE A 648 23.49 5.02 15.70
C ILE A 648 24.78 4.91 16.51
N LEU A 649 24.64 4.80 17.84
CA LEU A 649 25.77 4.81 18.76
C LEU A 649 26.70 3.60 18.55
N ARG A 650 26.14 2.47 18.14
CA ARG A 650 26.87 1.24 17.85
C ARG A 650 26.08 0.37 16.89
N ASP A 651 26.75 -0.19 15.87
CA ASP A 651 26.23 -1.26 15.03
C ASP A 651 27.27 -2.37 14.91
N GLU A 652 26.95 -3.54 15.45
CA GLU A 652 27.81 -4.73 15.38
C GLU A 652 27.38 -5.72 14.30
N THR A 653 26.25 -5.47 13.63
CA THR A 653 25.65 -6.37 12.64
C THR A 653 26.37 -6.34 11.29
N SER A 654 27.35 -5.43 11.13
CA SER A 654 28.02 -5.14 9.86
C SER A 654 26.99 -4.90 8.75
N GLN A 655 26.06 -3.98 8.98
CA GLN A 655 24.94 -3.69 8.07
C GLN A 655 24.05 -4.93 7.84
N PHE A 656 23.66 -5.61 8.92
CA PHE A 656 22.76 -6.78 8.90
C PHE A 656 23.28 -7.99 8.11
N ILE A 657 24.60 -8.13 7.96
CA ILE A 657 25.21 -9.34 7.40
C ILE A 657 25.40 -10.41 8.48
N ARG A 658 25.57 -9.99 9.74
CA ARG A 658 25.80 -10.89 10.89
C ARG A 658 24.97 -10.56 12.11
N THR A 659 24.91 -11.52 13.03
CA THR A 659 24.32 -11.32 14.36
C THR A 659 25.09 -10.27 15.14
N GLY A 660 24.37 -9.31 15.74
CA GLY A 660 25.00 -8.24 16.51
C GLY A 660 23.99 -7.33 17.19
N ILE A 661 24.49 -6.48 18.10
CA ILE A 661 23.70 -5.45 18.77
C ILE A 661 23.77 -4.15 17.97
N VAL A 662 22.62 -3.51 17.79
CA VAL A 662 22.51 -2.11 17.38
C VAL A 662 22.05 -1.29 18.58
N VAL A 663 22.76 -0.20 18.89
CA VAL A 663 22.41 0.75 19.95
C VAL A 663 22.07 2.09 19.31
N ILE A 664 20.89 2.59 19.61
CA ILE A 664 20.30 3.76 18.95
C ILE A 664 19.90 4.78 20.00
N ASP A 665 20.32 6.03 19.83
CA ASP A 665 19.85 7.17 20.62
C ASP A 665 18.61 7.77 19.96
N LEU A 666 17.44 7.59 20.58
CA LEU A 666 16.16 7.98 19.99
C LEU A 666 15.85 9.46 20.27
N PRO A 667 15.46 10.23 19.24
CA PRO A 667 15.26 11.67 19.35
C PRO A 667 13.97 12.04 20.09
N ARG A 668 13.93 13.25 20.68
CA ARG A 668 12.76 13.75 21.43
C ARG A 668 11.55 14.01 20.52
N GLU A 669 11.80 14.24 19.24
CA GLU A 669 10.82 14.51 18.20
C GLU A 669 10.01 13.27 17.82
N MET A 670 10.43 12.07 18.22
CA MET A 670 9.70 10.83 17.96
C MET A 670 8.43 10.78 18.83
N GLN A 671 7.25 10.79 18.20
CA GLN A 671 5.95 10.92 18.87
C GLN A 671 5.01 9.76 18.55
N LYS A 672 4.00 9.55 19.42
CA LYS A 672 2.81 8.72 19.15
C LYS A 672 1.72 9.53 18.46
N GLY A 673 0.64 8.87 18.04
CA GLY A 673 -0.53 9.53 17.47
C GLY A 673 -0.47 9.75 15.96
N ASN A 674 0.57 9.24 15.30
CA ASN A 674 0.63 9.20 13.83
C ASN A 674 -0.53 8.36 13.30
N GLN A 675 -1.20 8.84 12.26
CA GLN A 675 -2.34 8.21 11.61
C GLN A 675 -1.92 7.24 10.49
N THR A 676 -0.70 7.39 10.00
CA THR A 676 -0.14 6.60 8.89
C THR A 676 0.04 5.12 9.25
N LEU A 677 0.30 4.84 10.54
CA LEU A 677 0.46 3.49 11.10
C LEU A 677 -0.25 3.43 12.44
N ASP A 678 -0.09 2.33 13.19
CA ASP A 678 -0.68 2.19 14.52
C ASP A 678 -0.28 3.34 15.46
N ALA A 679 -1.26 4.21 15.74
CA ALA A 679 -1.10 5.43 16.52
C ALA A 679 -0.65 5.19 17.98
N SER A 680 -0.81 3.97 18.49
CA SER A 680 -0.43 3.60 19.86
C SER A 680 1.08 3.32 20.03
N LEU A 681 1.79 3.13 18.91
CA LEU A 681 3.19 2.74 18.83
C LEU A 681 4.08 3.89 18.34
N HIS A 682 5.36 3.80 18.66
CA HIS A 682 6.40 4.59 18.00
C HIS A 682 7.00 3.74 16.88
N TRP A 683 7.33 4.35 15.75
CA TRP A 683 7.79 3.63 14.57
C TRP A 683 9.21 4.03 14.17
N LEU A 684 10.04 3.02 13.96
CA LEU A 684 11.38 3.12 13.39
C LEU A 684 11.39 2.38 12.04
N ARG A 685 12.08 2.91 11.04
CA ARG A 685 12.25 2.28 9.73
C ARG A 685 13.72 2.17 9.39
N ILE A 686 14.11 0.98 8.91
CA ILE A 686 15.42 0.67 8.37
C ILE A 686 15.21 0.35 6.90
N ALA A 687 15.71 1.21 6.01
CA ALA A 687 15.53 1.07 4.57
C ALA A 687 16.86 0.67 3.92
N ALA A 688 16.86 -0.45 3.17
CA ALA A 688 17.96 -0.82 2.29
C ALA A 688 17.82 -0.10 0.95
N ILE A 689 18.65 0.91 0.73
CA ILE A 689 18.66 1.74 -0.48
C ILE A 689 19.24 0.95 -1.65
N GLU A 690 20.31 0.19 -1.39
CA GLU A 690 21.03 -0.61 -2.38
C GLU A 690 21.45 -1.96 -1.80
N HIS A 691 21.66 -2.93 -2.69
CA HIS A 691 22.16 -4.28 -2.40
C HIS A 691 21.34 -5.05 -1.36
N VAL A 692 20.00 -4.91 -1.38
CA VAL A 692 19.11 -5.57 -0.41
C VAL A 692 19.27 -7.09 -0.37
N GLN A 693 19.58 -7.72 -1.51
CA GLN A 693 19.78 -9.16 -1.65
C GLN A 693 20.95 -9.70 -0.81
N ASN A 694 21.83 -8.81 -0.34
CA ASN A 694 23.01 -9.13 0.43
C ASN A 694 22.77 -9.08 1.95
N ALA A 695 21.58 -8.65 2.39
CA ALA A 695 21.21 -8.68 3.79
C ALA A 695 20.87 -10.11 4.22
N SER A 696 21.31 -10.51 5.41
CA SER A 696 20.99 -11.83 5.96
C SER A 696 19.52 -11.87 6.43
N PRO A 697 18.84 -13.03 6.38
CA PRO A 697 17.52 -13.19 6.98
C PRO A 697 17.57 -13.07 8.52
N LEU A 698 16.51 -12.54 9.12
CA LEU A 698 16.30 -12.43 10.56
C LEU A 698 15.73 -13.74 11.13
N ARG A 699 16.34 -14.27 12.20
CA ARG A 699 15.81 -15.41 12.96
C ARG A 699 15.09 -14.98 14.22
N SER A 700 15.70 -14.07 14.98
CA SER A 700 15.07 -13.52 16.17
C SER A 700 15.62 -12.15 16.52
N LEU A 701 14.88 -11.42 17.37
CA LEU A 701 15.33 -10.15 17.91
C LEU A 701 14.81 -9.92 19.32
N CYS A 702 15.56 -9.17 20.11
CA CYS A 702 15.14 -8.73 21.44
C CYS A 702 15.74 -7.36 21.79
N THR A 703 15.05 -6.65 22.68
CA THR A 703 15.48 -5.33 23.16
C THR A 703 16.23 -5.44 24.49
N GLN A 704 16.83 -4.32 24.90
CA GLN A 704 17.52 -4.18 26.18
C GLN A 704 18.63 -5.20 26.36
N VAL A 705 19.53 -5.28 25.39
CA VAL A 705 20.60 -6.28 25.31
C VAL A 705 21.97 -5.67 25.58
N ILE A 706 22.83 -6.42 26.25
CA ILE A 706 24.27 -6.15 26.43
C ILE A 706 25.10 -7.41 26.15
N LYS A 707 26.40 -7.26 25.93
CA LYS A 707 27.35 -8.39 25.93
C LYS A 707 27.96 -8.58 27.31
N ALA A 708 28.15 -9.83 27.70
CA ALA A 708 28.92 -10.20 28.89
C ALA A 708 29.94 -11.29 28.53
N SER A 709 31.15 -11.19 29.06
CA SER A 709 32.25 -12.14 28.81
C SER A 709 32.52 -12.96 30.07
N LEU A 710 32.99 -14.19 29.88
CA LEU A 710 33.39 -15.06 30.98
C LEU A 710 34.51 -14.39 31.80
N VAL A 711 34.48 -14.58 33.12
CA VAL A 711 35.46 -13.96 34.05
C VAL A 711 36.36 -14.99 34.72
N ASN A 712 35.82 -16.18 35.02
CA ASN A 712 36.57 -17.27 35.65
C ASN A 712 36.71 -18.48 34.72
N LEU A 713 37.70 -19.34 34.99
CA LEU A 713 37.98 -20.56 34.23
C LEU A 713 38.20 -21.71 35.20
N ASP A 714 37.77 -22.91 34.81
CA ASP A 714 38.27 -24.15 35.40
C ASP A 714 39.72 -24.42 34.93
N GLU A 715 40.48 -25.25 35.64
CA GLU A 715 41.93 -25.45 35.41
C GLU A 715 42.31 -25.78 33.95
N GLU A 716 41.40 -26.39 33.18
CA GLU A 716 41.62 -26.77 31.77
C GLU A 716 40.70 -26.05 30.77
N GLY A 717 39.82 -25.15 31.21
CA GLY A 717 38.85 -24.49 30.33
C GLY A 717 37.88 -25.48 29.66
N LYS A 718 37.52 -26.60 30.31
CA LYS A 718 36.76 -27.70 29.67
C LYS A 718 35.38 -27.24 29.22
N HIS A 719 34.78 -26.30 29.96
CA HIS A 719 33.50 -25.71 29.60
C HIS A 719 33.50 -25.16 28.16
N LEU A 720 34.59 -24.52 27.75
CA LEU A 720 34.74 -23.86 26.45
C LEU A 720 34.81 -24.84 25.25
N GLN A 721 34.83 -26.15 25.49
CA GLN A 721 34.74 -27.14 24.42
C GLN A 721 33.35 -27.16 23.76
N LYS A 722 32.31 -26.71 24.47
CA LYS A 722 30.95 -26.58 23.94
C LYS A 722 30.42 -25.19 24.31
N PRO A 723 29.67 -24.53 23.42
CA PRO A 723 29.04 -23.27 23.76
C PRO A 723 28.05 -23.48 24.91
N LEU A 724 27.99 -22.52 25.83
CA LEU A 724 26.96 -22.46 26.86
C LEU A 724 25.59 -22.41 26.17
N PRO A 725 24.67 -23.34 26.46
CA PRO A 725 23.35 -23.35 25.83
C PRO A 725 22.59 -22.03 26.05
N ALA A 726 21.77 -21.64 25.08
CA ALA A 726 20.86 -20.51 25.25
C ALA A 726 19.93 -20.70 26.46
N PHE A 727 19.46 -19.61 27.04
CA PHE A 727 18.56 -19.56 28.20
C PHE A 727 19.15 -20.14 29.51
N THR A 728 20.47 -20.33 29.60
CA THR A 728 21.10 -20.82 30.83
C THR A 728 21.20 -19.72 31.89
N ILE A 729 21.66 -18.52 31.49
CA ILE A 729 21.78 -17.39 32.41
C ILE A 729 20.40 -16.77 32.64
N THR A 730 19.93 -16.85 33.88
CA THR A 730 18.60 -16.35 34.31
C THR A 730 18.65 -15.42 35.51
N ARG A 731 19.81 -15.30 36.18
CA ARG A 731 20.00 -14.48 37.38
C ARG A 731 21.42 -13.91 37.47
N SER A 732 21.53 -12.78 38.18
CA SER A 732 22.79 -12.19 38.65
C SER A 732 23.14 -12.67 40.07
N ILE A 733 24.39 -12.45 40.49
CA ILE A 733 24.82 -12.69 41.88
C ILE A 733 24.10 -11.71 42.82
N ASN A 734 24.18 -10.41 42.53
CA ASN A 734 23.48 -9.40 43.31
C ASN A 734 22.06 -9.21 42.77
N ASN A 735 21.15 -8.82 43.65
CA ASN A 735 19.80 -8.47 43.23
C ASN A 735 19.79 -7.11 42.50
N LEU A 736 19.50 -7.12 41.21
CA LEU A 736 19.41 -5.91 40.39
C LEU A 736 18.07 -5.20 40.62
N ILE A 737 18.10 -4.04 41.27
CA ILE A 737 16.90 -3.26 41.59
C ILE A 737 16.19 -2.85 40.29
N GLY A 738 14.89 -3.15 40.21
CA GLY A 738 14.06 -2.77 39.07
C GLY A 738 14.10 -3.75 37.88
N ILE A 739 14.96 -4.78 37.91
CA ILE A 739 14.97 -5.84 36.90
C ILE A 739 13.99 -6.95 37.31
N GLN A 740 13.12 -7.33 36.38
CA GLN A 740 12.17 -8.44 36.53
C GLN A 740 12.76 -9.77 36.06
N ARG A 741 13.47 -9.75 34.94
CA ARG A 741 13.99 -10.96 34.29
C ARG A 741 15.29 -10.69 33.56
N ILE A 742 16.20 -11.65 33.67
CA ILE A 742 17.44 -11.74 32.89
C ILE A 742 17.32 -12.94 31.97
N MET A 743 17.75 -12.81 30.72
CA MET A 743 17.70 -13.88 29.74
C MET A 743 18.93 -13.84 28.83
N GLN A 744 19.58 -14.98 28.67
CA GLN A 744 20.54 -15.20 27.59
C GLN A 744 19.80 -15.75 26.35
N PRO A 745 19.58 -14.96 25.28
CA PRO A 745 18.76 -15.41 24.14
C PRO A 745 19.46 -16.40 23.20
N LEU A 746 20.80 -16.41 23.17
CA LEU A 746 21.62 -17.19 22.23
C LEU A 746 22.70 -17.98 22.98
N PRO A 747 23.23 -19.09 22.40
CA PRO A 747 24.38 -19.78 22.97
C PRO A 747 25.61 -18.87 23.08
N SER A 748 26.55 -19.20 23.96
CA SER A 748 27.82 -18.47 24.00
C SER A 748 28.64 -18.67 22.72
N PHE A 749 29.52 -17.72 22.44
CA PHE A 749 30.35 -17.71 21.24
C PHE A 749 31.76 -17.18 21.53
N GLY A 750 32.70 -17.47 20.62
CA GLY A 750 34.09 -16.98 20.70
C GLY A 750 35.02 -17.75 21.65
N GLY A 751 34.46 -18.64 22.49
CA GLY A 751 35.24 -19.46 23.42
C GLY A 751 36.17 -20.46 22.76
N GLN A 752 37.39 -20.59 23.29
CA GLN A 752 38.31 -21.66 22.91
C GLN A 752 38.89 -22.30 24.16
N ALA A 753 38.78 -23.63 24.27
CA ALA A 753 39.40 -24.39 25.36
C ALA A 753 40.94 -24.37 25.25
N HIS A 754 41.61 -24.84 26.31
CA HIS A 754 43.06 -25.01 26.31
C HIS A 754 43.53 -25.86 25.12
N GLU A 755 44.64 -25.48 24.50
CA GLU A 755 45.17 -26.19 23.33
C GLU A 755 45.62 -27.61 23.70
N SER A 756 45.10 -28.62 23.01
CA SER A 756 45.53 -30.01 23.23
C SER A 756 46.98 -30.22 22.76
N GLN A 757 47.72 -31.13 23.38
CA GLN A 757 49.11 -31.42 22.99
C GLN A 757 49.26 -31.78 21.51
N LYS A 758 48.28 -32.51 20.95
CA LYS A 758 48.28 -32.88 19.53
C LYS A 758 48.12 -31.64 18.64
N SER A 759 47.19 -30.76 18.98
CA SER A 759 46.96 -29.49 18.26
C SER A 759 48.18 -28.58 18.35
N PHE A 760 48.81 -28.50 19.53
CA PHE A 760 50.05 -27.75 19.75
C PHE A 760 51.18 -28.20 18.83
N TYR A 761 51.44 -29.51 18.75
CA TYR A 761 52.46 -30.05 17.85
C TYR A 761 52.14 -29.82 16.37
N THR A 762 50.87 -29.98 15.98
CA THR A 762 50.44 -29.68 14.60
C THR A 762 50.67 -28.21 14.27
N ARG A 763 50.18 -27.28 15.12
CA ARG A 763 50.33 -25.84 14.93
C ARG A 763 51.80 -25.44 14.79
N LEU A 764 52.68 -25.90 15.68
CA LEU A 764 54.09 -25.55 15.63
C LEU A 764 54.79 -26.10 14.39
N SER A 765 54.49 -27.35 14.03
CA SER A 765 55.07 -27.97 12.83
C SER A 765 54.65 -27.21 11.56
N GLU A 766 53.39 -26.78 11.48
CA GLU A 766 52.90 -25.97 10.36
C GLU A 766 53.51 -24.55 10.39
N ARG A 767 53.51 -23.89 11.56
CA ARG A 767 54.07 -22.54 11.76
C ARG A 767 55.55 -22.44 11.40
N LEU A 768 56.35 -23.45 11.72
CA LEU A 768 57.77 -23.48 11.35
C LEU A 768 57.98 -23.55 9.84
N ARG A 769 57.01 -24.09 9.09
CA ARG A 769 57.03 -24.16 7.64
C ARG A 769 56.59 -22.86 6.99
N HIS A 770 55.37 -22.38 7.28
CA HIS A 770 54.84 -21.17 6.63
C HIS A 770 55.34 -19.87 7.27
N LYS A 771 55.92 -19.90 8.46
CA LYS A 771 56.50 -18.76 9.19
C LYS A 771 55.56 -17.55 9.29
N GLN A 772 54.26 -17.83 9.45
CA GLN A 772 53.19 -16.81 9.46
C GLN A 772 53.19 -15.88 8.22
N ARG A 773 53.47 -16.44 7.04
CA ARG A 773 53.38 -15.76 5.74
C ARG A 773 52.59 -16.62 4.76
N ALA A 774 51.75 -15.99 3.95
CA ALA A 774 50.96 -16.65 2.94
C ALA A 774 51.64 -16.49 1.57
N ILE A 775 52.52 -17.43 1.22
CA ILE A 775 53.35 -17.36 0.00
C ILE A 775 52.90 -18.42 -1.02
N THR A 776 52.91 -19.68 -0.61
CA THR A 776 52.50 -20.83 -1.43
C THR A 776 51.05 -21.20 -1.15
N ALA A 777 50.37 -21.87 -2.08
CA ALA A 777 48.98 -22.33 -1.90
C ALA A 777 48.76 -23.07 -0.57
N TRP A 778 49.71 -23.93 -0.19
CA TRP A 778 49.67 -24.67 1.08
C TRP A 778 49.67 -23.74 2.30
N ASP A 779 50.41 -22.63 2.26
CA ASP A 779 50.50 -21.69 3.38
C ASP A 779 49.14 -21.01 3.62
N TYR A 780 48.44 -20.59 2.55
CA TYR A 780 47.09 -20.02 2.65
C TYR A 780 46.12 -21.02 3.29
N GLU A 781 46.09 -22.24 2.77
CA GLU A 781 45.16 -23.28 3.22
C GLU A 781 45.36 -23.60 4.71
N ARG A 782 46.61 -23.70 5.18
CA ARG A 782 46.91 -24.04 6.56
C ARG A 782 46.65 -22.89 7.53
N LEU A 783 46.97 -21.66 7.14
CA LEU A 783 46.63 -20.48 7.94
C LEU A 783 45.12 -20.39 8.18
N ILE A 784 44.31 -20.70 7.17
CA ILE A 784 42.84 -20.75 7.30
C ILE A 784 42.42 -21.88 8.24
N LEU A 785 42.86 -23.11 7.99
CA LEU A 785 42.46 -24.28 8.77
C LEU A 785 42.91 -24.21 10.24
N GLU A 786 44.04 -23.56 10.53
CA GLU A 786 44.52 -23.32 11.88
C GLU A 786 43.60 -22.36 12.65
N ARG A 787 43.13 -21.29 11.99
CA ARG A 787 42.33 -20.25 12.65
C ARG A 787 40.84 -20.59 12.72
N PHE A 788 40.30 -21.22 11.68
CA PHE A 788 38.87 -21.43 11.50
C PHE A 788 38.53 -22.92 11.59
N ALA A 789 38.31 -23.42 12.82
CA ALA A 789 38.03 -24.84 13.09
C ALA A 789 36.75 -25.37 12.40
N GLU A 790 35.83 -24.48 12.06
CA GLU A 790 34.59 -24.76 11.34
C GLU A 790 34.79 -24.94 9.82
N VAL A 791 35.95 -24.55 9.28
CA VAL A 791 36.32 -24.78 7.87
C VAL A 791 36.82 -26.21 7.72
N GLN A 792 36.14 -27.01 6.91
CA GLN A 792 36.54 -28.39 6.61
C GLN A 792 37.67 -28.45 5.58
N LYS A 793 37.60 -27.59 4.56
CA LYS A 793 38.57 -27.54 3.46
C LYS A 793 38.75 -26.10 3.00
N ALA A 794 40.00 -25.73 2.76
CA ALA A 794 40.36 -24.54 2.00
C ALA A 794 41.18 -25.00 0.79
N THR A 795 40.90 -24.43 -0.38
CA THR A 795 41.64 -24.67 -1.62
C THR A 795 42.13 -23.33 -2.14
N CYS A 796 43.44 -23.21 -2.34
CA CYS A 796 44.03 -21.98 -2.87
C CYS A 796 44.30 -22.10 -4.38
N LEU A 797 43.64 -21.27 -5.17
CA LEU A 797 43.79 -21.16 -6.62
C LEU A 797 44.65 -19.92 -6.93
N SER A 798 45.90 -20.18 -7.33
CA SER A 798 46.87 -19.12 -7.63
C SER A 798 46.65 -18.51 -9.01
N ASN A 799 46.89 -17.20 -9.15
CA ASN A 799 46.69 -16.45 -10.39
C ASN A 799 45.27 -16.56 -10.97
N MET A 800 44.27 -16.58 -10.09
CA MET A 800 42.86 -16.72 -10.44
C MET A 800 42.02 -15.69 -9.70
N SER A 801 40.88 -15.33 -10.30
CA SER A 801 39.77 -14.64 -9.65
C SER A 801 38.45 -15.23 -10.11
N SER A 802 37.36 -14.76 -9.54
CA SER A 802 36.01 -15.16 -9.95
C SER A 802 35.66 -14.79 -11.40
N GLN A 803 36.36 -13.83 -12.00
CA GLN A 803 36.07 -13.34 -13.36
C GLN A 803 37.03 -13.93 -14.41
N ALA A 804 38.22 -14.37 -14.00
CA ALA A 804 39.25 -14.83 -14.93
C ALA A 804 40.03 -16.03 -14.35
N SER A 805 40.17 -17.07 -15.17
CA SER A 805 40.98 -18.25 -14.85
C SER A 805 42.49 -17.98 -14.83
N HIS A 806 42.92 -16.87 -15.43
CA HIS A 806 44.32 -16.43 -15.44
C HIS A 806 44.39 -14.93 -15.20
N GLN A 807 44.68 -14.54 -13.96
CA GLN A 807 44.87 -13.16 -13.56
C GLN A 807 46.11 -13.04 -12.67
N ALA A 808 47.15 -12.41 -13.21
CA ALA A 808 48.37 -12.16 -12.44
C ALA A 808 48.06 -11.35 -11.18
N ASN A 809 48.78 -11.67 -10.10
CA ASN A 809 48.65 -11.03 -8.79
C ASN A 809 47.29 -11.27 -8.08
N SER A 810 46.42 -12.15 -8.59
CA SER A 810 45.19 -12.54 -7.91
C SER A 810 45.32 -13.92 -7.28
N VAL A 811 44.79 -14.08 -6.07
CA VAL A 811 44.67 -15.36 -5.38
C VAL A 811 43.22 -15.56 -5.01
N LEU A 812 42.64 -16.67 -5.46
CA LEU A 812 41.28 -17.06 -5.15
C LEU A 812 41.29 -18.21 -4.15
N ILE A 813 40.67 -17.99 -2.99
CA ILE A 813 40.50 -19.00 -1.96
C ILE A 813 39.07 -19.52 -2.02
N VAL A 814 38.92 -20.84 -2.12
CA VAL A 814 37.64 -21.53 -2.04
C VAL A 814 37.56 -22.27 -0.71
N VAL A 815 36.57 -21.92 0.14
CA VAL A 815 36.39 -22.54 1.46
C VAL A 815 35.08 -23.32 1.55
N SER A 816 35.16 -24.52 2.12
CA SER A 816 34.01 -25.38 2.42
C SER A 816 33.98 -25.64 3.92
N PRO A 817 32.97 -25.16 4.68
CA PRO A 817 32.80 -25.50 6.09
C PRO A 817 32.28 -26.93 6.29
N TYR A 818 32.35 -27.41 7.53
CA TYR A 818 31.62 -28.60 7.93
C TYR A 818 30.10 -28.37 7.81
N PRO A 819 29.32 -29.32 7.25
CA PRO A 819 27.87 -29.20 7.20
C PRO A 819 27.29 -29.17 8.61
N LYS A 820 26.31 -28.29 8.84
CA LYS A 820 25.76 -28.04 10.19
C LYS A 820 24.63 -29.01 10.53
N ALA A 821 23.84 -29.40 9.54
CA ALA A 821 22.80 -30.41 9.71
C ALA A 821 23.21 -31.77 9.10
N LEU A 822 22.73 -32.85 9.70
CA LEU A 822 22.95 -34.24 9.23
C LEU A 822 22.47 -34.47 7.78
N ASN A 823 21.45 -33.72 7.35
CA ASN A 823 20.88 -33.80 5.99
C ASN A 823 21.48 -32.79 5.02
N GLU A 824 22.27 -31.84 5.49
CA GLU A 824 22.91 -30.81 4.67
C GLU A 824 24.18 -31.38 4.03
N ARG A 825 24.14 -31.53 2.70
CA ARG A 825 25.22 -32.18 1.94
C ARG A 825 26.24 -31.19 1.38
N GLU A 826 25.84 -29.94 1.21
CA GLU A 826 26.59 -28.84 0.60
C GLU A 826 26.83 -27.77 1.69
N GLY A 827 28.06 -27.67 2.22
CA GLY A 827 28.39 -26.72 3.26
C GLY A 827 28.77 -25.37 2.67
N LEU A 828 28.03 -24.31 2.98
CA LEU A 828 28.37 -22.95 2.55
C LEU A 828 28.76 -22.10 3.75
N ALA A 829 29.90 -21.41 3.67
CA ALA A 829 30.30 -20.45 4.67
C ALA A 829 29.42 -19.20 4.57
N SER A 830 29.07 -18.62 5.72
CA SER A 830 28.39 -17.33 5.71
C SER A 830 29.28 -16.25 5.12
N ARG A 831 28.66 -15.19 4.60
CA ARG A 831 29.40 -14.04 4.10
C ARG A 831 30.32 -13.42 5.13
N GLU A 832 29.84 -13.29 6.36
CA GLU A 832 30.65 -12.85 7.50
C GLU A 832 31.94 -13.66 7.60
N LYS A 833 31.83 -14.99 7.49
CA LYS A 833 32.97 -15.89 7.60
C LYS A 833 33.95 -15.71 6.44
N LEU A 834 33.45 -15.58 5.20
CA LEU A 834 34.30 -15.32 4.04
C LEU A 834 35.08 -14.02 4.20
N TYR A 835 34.42 -12.96 4.70
CA TYR A 835 35.06 -11.68 4.98
C TYR A 835 36.08 -11.79 6.13
N GLU A 836 35.73 -12.48 7.23
CA GLU A 836 36.62 -12.72 8.37
C GLU A 836 37.90 -13.47 7.93
N ILE A 837 37.76 -14.47 7.06
CA ILE A 837 38.89 -15.21 6.48
C ILE A 837 39.77 -14.27 5.64
N LYS A 838 39.15 -13.43 4.80
CA LYS A 838 39.87 -12.46 3.97
C LYS A 838 40.66 -11.46 4.82
N GLU A 839 40.01 -10.84 5.81
CA GLU A 839 40.67 -9.88 6.71
C GLU A 839 41.76 -10.53 7.55
N TYR A 840 41.55 -11.77 8.01
CA TYR A 840 42.57 -12.52 8.74
C TYR A 840 43.81 -12.78 7.88
N LEU A 841 43.66 -13.07 6.59
CA LEU A 841 44.79 -13.36 5.71
C LEU A 841 45.58 -12.11 5.31
N LYS A 842 44.93 -10.95 5.16
CA LYS A 842 45.55 -9.70 4.68
C LYS A 842 46.92 -9.36 5.31
N PRO A 843 47.12 -9.44 6.64
CA PRO A 843 48.41 -9.13 7.26
C PRO A 843 49.54 -10.09 6.87
N PHE A 844 49.22 -11.29 6.37
CA PHE A 844 50.20 -12.30 5.98
C PHE A 844 50.55 -12.26 4.48
N LEU A 845 49.83 -11.43 3.70
CA LEU A 845 50.00 -11.30 2.25
C LEU A 845 51.14 -10.35 1.89
N SER A 846 51.65 -10.51 0.67
CA SER A 846 52.38 -9.44 -0.02
C SER A 846 51.41 -8.32 -0.40
N PRO A 847 51.82 -7.03 -0.33
CA PRO A 847 50.97 -5.89 -0.70
C PRO A 847 50.55 -5.88 -2.17
N PHE A 848 51.22 -6.69 -3.01
CA PHE A 848 50.90 -6.81 -4.44
C PHE A 848 49.79 -7.82 -4.73
N VAL A 849 49.41 -8.66 -3.77
CA VAL A 849 48.42 -9.74 -3.98
C VAL A 849 47.00 -9.22 -3.75
N LYS A 850 46.12 -9.49 -4.70
CA LYS A 850 44.67 -9.31 -4.58
C LYS A 850 44.05 -10.62 -4.14
N LEU A 851 43.55 -10.65 -2.92
CA LEU A 851 42.91 -11.82 -2.33
C LEU A 851 41.39 -11.74 -2.50
N GLU A 852 40.80 -12.81 -3.02
CA GLU A 852 39.37 -13.06 -3.03
C GLU A 852 39.08 -14.38 -2.29
N VAL A 853 38.05 -14.41 -1.45
CA VAL A 853 37.60 -15.62 -0.73
C VAL A 853 36.15 -15.91 -1.10
N ARG A 854 35.83 -17.17 -1.44
CA ARG A 854 34.48 -17.58 -1.81
C ARG A 854 34.09 -18.99 -1.38
N ASN A 855 32.80 -19.27 -1.44
CA ASN A 855 32.28 -20.62 -1.39
C ASN A 855 32.50 -21.37 -2.72
N PRO A 856 32.55 -22.72 -2.69
CA PRO A 856 32.57 -23.54 -3.89
C PRO A 856 31.22 -23.49 -4.60
N ALA A 857 31.25 -23.51 -5.94
CA ALA A 857 30.09 -23.85 -6.74
C ALA A 857 29.96 -25.38 -6.77
N TYR A 858 28.87 -25.93 -6.22
CA TYR A 858 28.62 -27.36 -6.20
C TYR A 858 28.00 -27.83 -7.52
N GLU A 859 28.74 -28.63 -8.28
CA GLU A 859 28.23 -29.27 -9.51
C GLU A 859 27.53 -30.59 -9.16
N ARG A 860 26.25 -30.73 -9.54
CA ARG A 860 25.46 -31.94 -9.26
C ARG A 860 25.56 -32.92 -10.41
N ILE A 861 26.14 -34.08 -10.15
CA ILE A 861 26.25 -35.18 -11.11
C ILE A 861 25.12 -36.19 -10.87
N LYS A 862 24.27 -36.41 -11.88
CA LYS A 862 23.22 -37.45 -11.85
C LYS A 862 23.74 -38.75 -12.47
N ILE A 863 23.85 -39.79 -11.66
CA ILE A 863 24.25 -41.13 -12.12
C ILE A 863 23.00 -41.99 -12.25
N ILE A 864 22.80 -42.60 -13.43
CA ILE A 864 21.74 -43.56 -13.69
C ILE A 864 22.41 -44.89 -14.03
N CYS A 865 22.19 -45.90 -13.21
CA CYS A 865 22.77 -47.24 -13.41
C CYS A 865 21.75 -48.34 -13.11
N ALA A 866 21.88 -49.47 -13.80
CA ALA A 866 21.11 -50.69 -13.51
C ALA A 866 21.91 -51.57 -12.54
N VAL A 867 21.24 -52.09 -11.51
CA VAL A 867 21.86 -52.91 -10.47
C VAL A 867 21.12 -54.23 -10.34
N LYS A 868 21.84 -55.35 -10.36
CA LYS A 868 21.27 -56.69 -10.13
C LYS A 868 21.40 -57.04 -8.64
N MET A 869 20.26 -57.22 -7.99
CA MET A 869 20.21 -57.55 -6.56
C MET A 869 20.15 -59.07 -6.34
N ILE A 870 20.64 -59.53 -5.19
CA ILE A 870 20.56 -60.94 -4.79
C ILE A 870 19.10 -61.27 -4.41
N GLU A 871 18.61 -62.41 -4.87
CA GLU A 871 17.26 -62.89 -4.60
C GLU A 871 17.03 -63.15 -3.10
N GLY A 872 15.82 -62.86 -2.60
CA GLY A 872 15.43 -63.07 -1.19
C GLY A 872 15.48 -61.84 -0.27
N TYR A 873 15.84 -60.66 -0.78
CA TYR A 873 15.89 -59.40 -0.03
C TYR A 873 14.83 -58.38 -0.46
N GLN A 874 14.43 -57.46 0.42
CA GLN A 874 13.51 -56.35 0.11
C GLN A 874 14.18 -55.30 -0.78
N TYR A 875 13.87 -55.31 -2.09
CA TYR A 875 14.54 -54.47 -3.08
C TYR A 875 14.51 -52.96 -2.77
N GLY A 876 13.38 -52.42 -2.30
CA GLY A 876 13.23 -50.97 -2.04
C GLY A 876 14.20 -50.44 -0.97
N LEU A 877 14.35 -51.15 0.15
CA LEU A 877 15.25 -50.75 1.24
C LEU A 877 16.72 -50.77 0.80
N TYR A 878 17.15 -51.82 0.10
CA TYR A 878 18.54 -51.96 -0.32
C TYR A 878 18.90 -51.03 -1.46
N LEU A 879 17.94 -50.65 -2.31
CA LEU A 879 18.15 -49.62 -3.34
C LEU A 879 18.36 -48.25 -2.70
N GLN A 880 17.59 -47.91 -1.66
CA GLN A 880 17.80 -46.69 -0.88
C GLN A 880 19.15 -46.70 -0.14
N LYS A 881 19.50 -47.82 0.54
CA LYS A 881 20.81 -47.96 1.19
C LYS A 881 21.98 -47.85 0.21
N LEU A 882 21.86 -48.44 -0.99
CA LEU A 882 22.87 -48.32 -2.03
C LEU A 882 23.01 -46.87 -2.50
N ASN A 883 21.89 -46.19 -2.72
CA ASN A 883 21.88 -44.78 -3.09
C ASN A 883 22.54 -43.89 -2.01
N ASP A 884 22.24 -44.12 -0.73
CA ASP A 884 22.85 -43.38 0.37
C ASP A 884 24.36 -43.69 0.49
N ALA A 885 24.76 -44.96 0.38
CA ALA A 885 26.17 -45.35 0.41
C ALA A 885 26.98 -44.78 -0.76
N LEU A 886 26.41 -44.75 -1.98
CA LEU A 886 27.04 -44.13 -3.15
C LEU A 886 27.21 -42.62 -2.96
N ASN A 887 26.18 -41.95 -2.46
CA ASN A 887 26.26 -40.52 -2.14
C ASN A 887 27.33 -40.23 -1.07
N ASP A 888 27.40 -41.04 -0.01
CA ASP A 888 28.41 -40.90 1.06
C ASP A 888 29.83 -41.18 0.57
N TYR A 889 30.01 -42.18 -0.30
CA TYR A 889 31.30 -42.54 -0.90
C TYR A 889 31.83 -41.40 -1.78
N LEU A 890 31.00 -40.92 -2.71
CA LEU A 890 31.36 -39.81 -3.61
C LEU A 890 31.67 -38.53 -2.83
N LYS A 891 30.95 -38.27 -1.73
CA LYS A 891 31.22 -37.12 -0.84
C LYS A 891 32.59 -37.20 -0.17
N ARG A 892 32.99 -38.36 0.37
CA ARG A 892 34.23 -38.51 1.14
C ARG A 892 35.49 -38.39 0.27
N ASP A 893 35.55 -39.09 -0.86
CA ASP A 893 36.74 -39.11 -1.73
C ASP A 893 36.97 -37.76 -2.45
N LEU A 894 35.89 -37.08 -2.88
CA LEU A 894 36.00 -35.80 -3.59
C LEU A 894 36.32 -34.63 -2.65
N LEU A 895 35.81 -34.63 -1.42
CA LEU A 895 36.07 -33.54 -0.46
C LEU A 895 37.39 -33.71 0.30
N GLN A 896 37.83 -34.92 0.65
CA GLN A 896 39.11 -35.09 1.36
C GLN A 896 40.34 -34.99 0.46
N GLY A 897 40.15 -34.88 -0.86
CA GLY A 897 41.24 -34.91 -1.81
C GLY A 897 41.82 -36.31 -1.86
N GLY A 898 41.52 -37.03 -2.95
CA GLY A 898 42.13 -38.32 -3.22
C GLY A 898 43.64 -38.25 -3.00
N LYS A 899 44.10 -38.89 -1.91
CA LYS A 899 45.39 -39.54 -1.96
C LYS A 899 45.19 -40.71 -2.89
N THR A 900 45.65 -40.56 -4.13
CA THR A 900 46.10 -41.71 -4.90
C THR A 900 47.06 -42.54 -4.07
#